data_AF-A0A8C9BVR5-F1
#
_entry.id   AF-A0A8C9BVR5-F1
#
_cell.length_a   1.000
_cell.length_b   1.000
_cell.length_c   1.000
_cell.angle_alpha   90.00
_cell.angle_beta   90.00
_cell.angle_gamma   90.00
#
_symmetry.space_group_name_H-M   'P 1'
#
loop_
_entity.id
_entity.type
_entity.pdbx_description
1 polymer ?
#
loop_
_entity_poly.entity_id
_entity_poly.type
_entity_poly.pdbx_seq_one_letter_code
_entity_poly.pdbx_strand_id
1 'polypeptide(L)'
;MAGGQVKCLSVIGFSLICLNMVASTKTAPKIPTIDQAYSKISNSITVEWATVPGATGYLLTARDGNAVIETVVASSPGTVTGLKAATLYQITIRSISPAGRSQASPPKQAKTVLAAPILQVSSPSPDSILVQWETVYMATGFSVSIMRANGLGRIWKENTTNTSLTFTSLDAGTLYTIKAYAWNASGTPGDDSTCNQRTGPRAPANIQVSFDSGSLKAYVSWAPTEGAFNYTVMALSDSSRLSCSTTFSSCTISSLQCGTEYLISVLATNDAGSSRSISAVTLRTVACAPGRVTIQEDPPGHLSVVWSSVHLGDYYVAFVKNDDGLEVHCNTSLTQCNFLSECGFTYFISVFAYNKAGQSPLGDVFNYTTAPCCPGDINPVLVSSDRVEIVWSPVRGAELYETKAVDGFSVVECNDTVPACTLSALECDTKYNITVYSFSEVRGSNTPCTSRFITTAPCSPEIKNVSKDAFSMINVYWRSTNDEATYTVTAQGEKGLHRCSSTGESCTLWGLPCGSVFSVTAVAETPAGRSLPSYSVPLETVPCCPASLTVTQVTQSVINVSWTVGTGAQTYVTALESHTGQSKCHTHQNHCLLGCVTCGINYTVALKAISATGLTADCGYQSYSSSSCCPLGVKLYRLVPNGIRIHWQASRGSANYSTDLYGSKGIFTCAPSAGLSFCDITEIPCGDVYTVMVSPVAETGLKLTFCPKKIYSVTCSGSTLGMVIYRGKRNAV
;
A
#
# COMPACT_ATOMS: atom_id res chain seq x y z
N MET A 1 -118.40 20.40 -77.22
CA MET A 1 -118.67 19.73 -78.52
C MET A 1 -119.49 18.50 -78.20
N ALA A 2 -120.82 18.59 -78.29
CA ALA A 2 -121.57 18.34 -79.52
C ALA A 2 -121.27 16.90 -80.02
N GLY A 3 -122.20 15.95 -80.06
CA GLY A 3 -123.65 15.98 -80.01
C GLY A 3 -124.20 15.01 -81.05
N GLY A 4 -125.36 14.42 -80.76
CA GLY A 4 -126.24 13.78 -81.76
C GLY A 4 -126.23 12.24 -81.75
N GLN A 5 -127.37 11.55 -81.84
CA GLN A 5 -128.74 11.99 -82.13
C GLN A 5 -129.78 10.87 -81.84
N VAL A 6 -130.96 11.31 -81.35
CA VAL A 6 -132.34 10.94 -81.79
C VAL A 6 -132.84 9.51 -81.47
N LYS A 7 -133.75 9.32 -80.50
CA LYS A 7 -135.21 9.58 -80.42
C LYS A 7 -136.09 8.44 -80.97
N CYS A 8 -136.94 7.92 -80.07
CA CYS A 8 -138.34 7.45 -80.26
C CYS A 8 -138.56 6.17 -81.11
N LEU A 9 -139.51 5.26 -80.84
CA LEU A 9 -140.76 5.29 -80.08
C LEU A 9 -141.22 3.81 -79.83
N SER A 10 -141.92 3.58 -78.71
CA SER A 10 -143.05 2.63 -78.41
C SER A 10 -143.25 1.37 -79.31
N VAL A 11 -143.48 0.15 -78.78
CA VAL A 11 -144.80 -0.28 -78.25
C VAL A 11 -144.70 -1.33 -77.12
N ILE A 12 -145.43 -0.99 -76.05
CA ILE A 12 -146.08 -1.70 -74.93
C ILE A 12 -146.27 -3.24 -75.03
N GLY A 13 -146.03 -3.92 -73.89
CA GLY A 13 -146.63 -5.22 -73.55
C GLY A 13 -146.26 -5.72 -72.14
N PHE A 14 -147.18 -5.59 -71.18
CA PHE A 14 -147.12 -5.98 -69.75
C PHE A 14 -146.74 -7.46 -69.51
N SER A 15 -145.77 -7.76 -68.63
CA SER A 15 -145.87 -8.12 -67.20
C SER A 15 -146.10 -9.62 -66.90
N LEU A 16 -145.14 -10.27 -66.22
CA LEU A 16 -145.35 -10.89 -64.91
C LEU A 16 -144.04 -11.39 -64.29
N ILE A 17 -143.93 -11.19 -62.98
CA ILE A 17 -142.81 -11.51 -62.09
C ILE A 17 -142.75 -13.02 -61.83
N CYS A 18 -141.54 -13.58 -61.85
CA CYS A 18 -141.18 -14.78 -61.09
C CYS A 18 -139.74 -14.63 -60.58
N LEU A 19 -139.60 -14.34 -59.27
CA LEU A 19 -138.34 -14.48 -58.54
C LEU A 19 -138.02 -15.97 -58.39
N ASN A 20 -136.97 -16.44 -59.06
CA ASN A 20 -136.37 -17.73 -58.75
C ASN A 20 -135.28 -17.53 -57.68
N MET A 21 -135.59 -17.93 -56.44
CA MET A 21 -134.58 -18.28 -55.45
C MET A 21 -133.74 -19.44 -56.00
N VAL A 22 -132.48 -19.17 -56.33
CA VAL A 22 -131.49 -20.23 -56.49
C VAL A 22 -130.97 -20.58 -55.11
N ALA A 23 -131.50 -21.66 -54.53
CA ALA A 23 -130.90 -22.30 -53.38
C ALA A 23 -129.47 -22.73 -53.77
N SER A 24 -128.46 -22.02 -53.26
CA SER A 24 -127.06 -22.41 -53.36
C SER A 24 -126.84 -23.66 -52.51
N THR A 25 -127.04 -24.83 -53.11
CA THR A 25 -126.61 -26.11 -52.54
C THR A 25 -125.09 -26.07 -52.38
N LYS A 26 -124.61 -25.92 -51.14
CA LYS A 26 -123.18 -26.04 -50.81
C LYS A 26 -122.75 -27.49 -51.02
N THR A 27 -122.34 -27.82 -52.24
CA THR A 27 -121.71 -29.10 -52.56
C THR A 27 -120.29 -29.12 -51.99
N ALA A 28 -119.94 -30.20 -51.30
CA ALA A 28 -118.58 -30.38 -50.78
C ALA A 28 -117.58 -30.40 -51.95
N PRO A 29 -116.40 -29.77 -51.81
CA PRO A 29 -115.42 -29.69 -52.89
C PRO A 29 -114.92 -31.08 -53.29
N LYS A 30 -114.56 -31.26 -54.57
CA LYS A 30 -114.15 -32.55 -55.13
C LYS A 30 -112.90 -33.09 -54.41
N ILE A 31 -112.84 -34.41 -54.23
CA ILE A 31 -111.71 -35.10 -53.59
C ILE A 31 -110.47 -34.94 -54.49
N PRO A 32 -109.35 -34.39 -53.99
CA PRO A 32 -108.10 -34.31 -54.74
C PRO A 32 -107.45 -35.70 -54.90
N THR A 33 -106.69 -35.90 -55.97
CA THR A 33 -105.90 -37.11 -56.22
C THR A 33 -104.41 -36.79 -56.10
N ILE A 34 -103.66 -37.58 -55.34
CA ILE A 34 -102.21 -37.41 -55.18
C ILE A 34 -101.51 -38.02 -56.40
N ASP A 35 -100.78 -37.19 -57.15
CA ASP A 35 -99.98 -37.61 -58.30
C ASP A 35 -98.63 -38.17 -57.81
N GLN A 36 -97.93 -37.42 -56.97
CA GLN A 36 -96.64 -37.82 -56.39
C GLN A 36 -96.55 -37.45 -54.92
N ALA A 37 -95.84 -38.27 -54.15
CA ALA A 37 -95.46 -37.95 -52.78
C ALA A 37 -94.04 -38.48 -52.56
N TYR A 38 -93.10 -37.59 -52.25
CA TYR A 38 -91.68 -37.92 -52.10
C TYR A 38 -91.04 -37.06 -51.00
N SER A 39 -89.95 -37.56 -50.43
CA SER A 39 -89.15 -36.84 -49.44
C SER A 39 -87.78 -36.55 -50.03
N LYS A 40 -87.32 -35.30 -49.88
CA LYS A 40 -85.95 -34.88 -50.21
C LYS A 40 -85.10 -34.63 -48.97
N ILE A 41 -85.73 -34.41 -47.81
CA ILE A 41 -85.06 -34.17 -46.53
C ILE A 41 -85.73 -34.93 -45.39
N SER A 42 -85.00 -35.27 -44.34
CA SER A 42 -85.38 -36.29 -43.35
C SER A 42 -86.64 -35.96 -42.54
N ASN A 43 -87.03 -34.70 -42.48
CA ASN A 43 -88.16 -34.23 -41.66
C ASN A 43 -89.36 -33.73 -42.48
N SER A 44 -89.41 -33.98 -43.79
CA SER A 44 -90.53 -33.52 -44.62
C SER A 44 -90.87 -34.42 -45.81
N ILE A 45 -92.13 -34.33 -46.26
CA ILE A 45 -92.64 -34.98 -47.47
C ILE A 45 -93.33 -33.92 -48.32
N THR A 46 -92.92 -33.82 -49.58
CA THR A 46 -93.54 -32.98 -50.61
C THR A 46 -94.53 -33.83 -51.39
N VAL A 47 -95.73 -33.27 -51.60
CA VAL A 47 -96.85 -33.92 -52.27
C VAL A 47 -97.27 -33.05 -53.44
N GLU A 48 -97.54 -33.68 -54.57
CA GLU A 48 -97.97 -33.04 -55.81
C GLU A 48 -99.34 -33.61 -56.19
N TRP A 49 -100.28 -32.73 -56.53
CA TRP A 49 -101.63 -33.06 -56.95
C TRP A 49 -102.16 -32.08 -58.00
N ALA A 50 -103.14 -32.53 -58.77
CA ALA A 50 -103.90 -31.69 -59.69
C ALA A 50 -104.81 -30.70 -58.95
N THR A 51 -104.88 -29.47 -59.44
CA THR A 51 -105.72 -28.42 -58.85
C THR A 51 -107.20 -28.78 -58.90
N VAL A 52 -107.90 -28.64 -57.77
CA VAL A 52 -109.34 -28.88 -57.64
C VAL A 52 -110.10 -27.56 -57.85
N PRO A 53 -110.99 -27.45 -58.87
CA PRO A 53 -111.80 -26.26 -59.08
C PRO A 53 -112.64 -25.90 -57.84
N GLY A 54 -112.56 -24.63 -57.41
CA GLY A 54 -113.30 -24.13 -56.24
C GLY A 54 -112.61 -24.36 -54.88
N ALA A 55 -111.42 -24.99 -54.84
CA ALA A 55 -110.63 -25.09 -53.62
C ALA A 55 -109.83 -23.81 -53.36
N THR A 56 -109.89 -23.26 -52.15
CA THR A 56 -109.12 -22.10 -51.69
C THR A 56 -107.85 -22.49 -50.92
N GLY A 57 -107.65 -23.79 -50.67
CA GLY A 57 -106.46 -24.35 -50.03
C GLY A 57 -106.59 -25.86 -49.87
N TYR A 58 -105.56 -26.50 -49.36
CA TYR A 58 -105.50 -27.94 -49.18
C TYR A 58 -104.96 -28.30 -47.80
N LEU A 59 -105.57 -29.29 -47.16
CA LEU A 59 -105.08 -29.89 -45.92
C LEU A 59 -104.34 -31.17 -46.26
N LEU A 60 -103.03 -31.17 -46.07
CA LEU A 60 -102.18 -32.34 -46.12
C LEU A 60 -102.14 -32.97 -44.74
N THR A 61 -102.48 -34.26 -44.64
CA THR A 61 -102.41 -35.03 -43.40
C THR A 61 -101.43 -36.18 -43.60
N ALA A 62 -100.33 -36.17 -42.84
CA ALA A 62 -99.37 -37.26 -42.76
C ALA A 62 -99.63 -38.09 -41.49
N ARG A 63 -99.83 -39.39 -41.65
CA ARG A 63 -100.11 -40.32 -40.56
C ARG A 63 -99.04 -41.41 -40.45
N ASP A 64 -98.50 -41.60 -39.26
CA ASP A 64 -97.63 -42.71 -38.87
C ASP A 64 -98.20 -43.38 -37.61
N GLY A 65 -98.90 -44.50 -37.78
CA GLY A 65 -99.69 -45.13 -36.70
C GLY A 65 -100.71 -44.18 -36.08
N ASN A 66 -100.49 -43.82 -34.81
CA ASN A 66 -101.33 -42.87 -34.06
C ASN A 66 -100.85 -41.41 -34.18
N ALA A 67 -99.65 -41.15 -34.69
CA ALA A 67 -99.15 -39.80 -34.90
C ALA A 67 -99.75 -39.20 -36.18
N VAL A 68 -100.37 -38.03 -36.06
CA VAL A 68 -100.99 -37.30 -37.17
C VAL A 68 -100.42 -35.89 -37.20
N ILE A 69 -99.83 -35.52 -38.33
CA ILE A 69 -99.30 -34.18 -38.58
C ILE A 69 -100.09 -33.59 -39.74
N GLU A 70 -100.63 -32.40 -39.55
CA GLU A 70 -101.42 -31.70 -40.56
C GLU A 70 -100.74 -30.39 -40.97
N THR A 71 -100.80 -30.08 -42.27
CA THR A 71 -100.27 -28.84 -42.82
C THR A 71 -101.25 -28.29 -43.86
N VAL A 72 -101.59 -27.00 -43.74
CA VAL A 72 -102.44 -26.31 -44.71
C VAL A 72 -101.55 -25.59 -45.71
N VAL A 73 -101.80 -25.83 -47.00
CA VAL A 73 -101.03 -25.25 -48.11
C VAL A 73 -101.98 -24.64 -49.13
N ALA A 74 -101.55 -23.56 -49.79
CA ALA A 74 -102.40 -22.82 -50.72
C ALA A 74 -102.55 -23.52 -52.09
N SER A 75 -101.50 -24.17 -52.58
CA SER A 75 -101.43 -24.80 -53.90
C SER A 75 -100.50 -26.01 -53.93
N SER A 76 -100.50 -26.74 -55.04
CA SER A 76 -99.56 -27.83 -55.35
C SER A 76 -98.27 -27.27 -55.97
N PRO A 77 -97.07 -27.79 -55.65
CA PRO A 77 -96.79 -28.82 -54.65
C PRO A 77 -96.84 -28.26 -53.22
N GLY A 78 -97.19 -29.09 -52.25
CA GLY A 78 -97.18 -28.73 -50.82
C GLY A 78 -96.34 -29.67 -49.99
N THR A 79 -95.76 -29.16 -48.90
CA THR A 79 -94.82 -29.92 -48.07
C THR A 79 -95.33 -30.02 -46.64
N VAL A 80 -95.34 -31.23 -46.10
CA VAL A 80 -95.58 -31.50 -44.67
C VAL A 80 -94.23 -31.56 -43.96
N THR A 81 -94.01 -30.71 -42.97
CA THR A 81 -92.76 -30.62 -42.19
C THR A 81 -92.93 -31.14 -40.75
N GLY A 82 -91.83 -31.38 -40.03
CA GLY A 82 -91.87 -31.86 -38.64
C GLY A 82 -92.07 -33.38 -38.52
N LEU A 83 -91.82 -34.11 -39.61
CA LEU A 83 -91.89 -35.56 -39.67
C LEU A 83 -90.63 -36.19 -39.05
N LYS A 84 -90.72 -37.46 -38.62
CA LYS A 84 -89.58 -38.25 -38.16
C LYS A 84 -88.80 -38.80 -39.35
N ALA A 85 -87.48 -38.89 -39.22
CA ALA A 85 -86.61 -39.47 -40.24
C ALA A 85 -86.86 -40.96 -40.47
N ALA A 86 -86.56 -41.44 -41.68
CA ALA A 86 -86.67 -42.86 -42.07
C ALA A 86 -88.06 -43.49 -41.84
N THR A 87 -89.12 -42.71 -41.72
CA THR A 87 -90.45 -43.13 -41.27
C THR A 87 -91.43 -43.13 -42.43
N LEU A 88 -92.24 -44.19 -42.53
CA LEU A 88 -93.22 -44.37 -43.60
C LEU A 88 -94.53 -43.70 -43.20
N TYR A 89 -94.91 -42.65 -43.93
CA TYR A 89 -96.14 -41.92 -43.66
C TYR A 89 -97.20 -42.25 -44.71
N GLN A 90 -98.44 -42.38 -44.23
CA GLN A 90 -99.63 -42.42 -45.04
C GLN A 90 -100.14 -40.99 -45.25
N ILE A 91 -99.99 -40.48 -46.47
CA ILE A 91 -100.36 -39.12 -46.83
C ILE A 91 -101.77 -39.11 -47.44
N THR A 92 -102.62 -38.23 -46.91
CA THR A 92 -103.93 -37.93 -47.49
C THR A 92 -104.07 -36.43 -47.69
N ILE A 93 -104.83 -36.03 -48.69
CA ILE A 93 -105.11 -34.64 -48.98
C ILE A 93 -106.62 -34.39 -49.01
N ARG A 94 -107.04 -33.24 -48.45
CA ARG A 94 -108.41 -32.73 -48.53
C ARG A 94 -108.40 -31.34 -49.15
N SER A 95 -109.32 -31.07 -50.07
CA SER A 95 -109.54 -29.72 -50.59
C SER A 95 -110.37 -28.93 -49.57
N ILE A 96 -110.00 -27.67 -49.36
CA ILE A 96 -110.68 -26.71 -48.49
C ILE A 96 -111.36 -25.69 -49.37
N SER A 97 -112.63 -25.40 -49.09
CA SER A 97 -113.38 -24.32 -49.74
C SER A 97 -114.25 -23.60 -48.69
N PRO A 98 -114.86 -22.45 -49.03
CA PRO A 98 -115.84 -21.79 -48.15
C PRO A 98 -117.06 -22.66 -47.80
N ALA A 99 -117.31 -23.74 -48.53
CA ALA A 99 -118.39 -24.70 -48.28
C ALA A 99 -118.01 -25.81 -47.28
N GLY A 100 -116.73 -25.96 -46.93
CA GLY A 100 -116.23 -27.01 -46.04
C GLY A 100 -115.05 -27.78 -46.63
N ARG A 101 -114.70 -28.91 -46.00
CA ARG A 101 -113.61 -29.81 -46.41
C ARG A 101 -114.15 -31.00 -47.21
N SER A 102 -113.41 -31.43 -48.23
CA SER A 102 -113.73 -32.68 -48.94
C SER A 102 -113.50 -33.91 -48.06
N GLN A 103 -113.97 -35.08 -48.53
CA GLN A 103 -113.45 -36.36 -48.06
C GLN A 103 -111.94 -36.48 -48.37
N ALA A 104 -111.23 -37.32 -47.61
CA ALA A 104 -109.81 -37.55 -47.81
C ALA A 104 -109.57 -38.29 -49.13
N SER A 105 -108.49 -37.93 -49.84
CA SER A 105 -107.99 -38.71 -50.97
C SER A 105 -107.70 -40.16 -50.57
N PRO A 106 -107.67 -41.10 -51.54
CA PRO A 106 -106.99 -42.37 -51.33
C PRO A 106 -105.58 -42.12 -50.77
N PRO A 107 -105.16 -42.87 -49.75
CA PRO A 107 -103.87 -42.63 -49.12
C PRO A 107 -102.71 -42.99 -50.06
N LYS A 108 -101.72 -42.10 -50.14
CA LYS A 108 -100.45 -42.36 -50.81
C LYS A 108 -99.36 -42.52 -49.76
N GLN A 109 -98.58 -43.59 -49.86
CA GLN A 109 -97.46 -43.80 -48.96
C GLN A 109 -96.23 -43.07 -49.48
N ALA A 110 -95.54 -42.38 -48.58
CA ALA A 110 -94.24 -41.77 -48.83
C ALA A 110 -93.37 -41.93 -47.59
N LYS A 111 -92.09 -42.23 -47.79
CA LYS A 111 -91.13 -42.43 -46.70
C LYS A 111 -90.21 -41.21 -46.61
N THR A 112 -89.97 -40.71 -45.41
CA THR A 112 -88.94 -39.69 -45.19
C THR A 112 -87.54 -40.28 -45.40
N VAL A 113 -86.60 -39.47 -45.86
CA VAL A 113 -85.21 -39.90 -46.02
C VAL A 113 -84.50 -40.03 -44.66
N LEU A 114 -83.27 -40.55 -44.66
CA LEU A 114 -82.48 -40.75 -43.45
C LEU A 114 -82.01 -39.40 -42.86
N ALA A 115 -81.90 -39.33 -41.54
CA ALA A 115 -81.33 -38.16 -40.85
C ALA A 115 -79.83 -38.01 -41.16
N ALA A 116 -79.33 -36.78 -41.04
CA ALA A 116 -77.91 -36.51 -41.21
C ALA A 116 -77.09 -37.14 -40.08
N PRO A 117 -75.93 -37.75 -40.35
CA PRO A 117 -75.04 -38.25 -39.31
C PRO A 117 -74.45 -37.09 -38.50
N ILE A 118 -74.39 -37.22 -37.18
CA ILE A 118 -73.76 -36.23 -36.29
C ILE A 118 -72.26 -36.50 -36.25
N LEU A 119 -71.47 -35.62 -36.86
CA LEU A 119 -70.03 -35.82 -37.05
C LEU A 119 -69.22 -35.35 -35.83
N GLN A 120 -68.27 -36.18 -35.42
CA GLN A 120 -67.18 -35.88 -34.48
C GLN A 120 -65.86 -36.05 -35.24
N VAL A 121 -65.05 -34.99 -35.28
CA VAL A 121 -63.82 -34.93 -36.08
C VAL A 121 -62.62 -34.60 -35.22
N SER A 122 -61.48 -35.19 -35.57
CA SER A 122 -60.19 -34.93 -34.94
C SER A 122 -59.04 -35.18 -35.92
N SER A 123 -57.86 -34.61 -35.66
CA SER A 123 -56.65 -34.87 -36.44
C SER A 123 -55.62 -35.62 -35.60
N PRO A 124 -55.53 -36.96 -35.72
CA PRO A 124 -54.59 -37.75 -34.92
C PRO A 124 -53.14 -37.63 -35.41
N SER A 125 -52.90 -37.19 -36.65
CA SER A 125 -51.58 -36.90 -37.20
C SER A 125 -51.62 -35.70 -38.14
N PRO A 126 -50.47 -35.07 -38.47
CA PRO A 126 -50.41 -33.94 -39.40
C PRO A 126 -50.96 -34.21 -40.81
N ASP A 127 -51.16 -35.46 -41.17
CA ASP A 127 -51.60 -35.90 -42.50
C ASP A 127 -52.88 -36.73 -42.45
N SER A 128 -53.60 -36.73 -41.33
CA SER A 128 -54.85 -37.47 -41.21
C SER A 128 -55.95 -36.76 -40.43
N ILE A 129 -57.18 -37.08 -40.80
CA ILE A 129 -58.41 -36.68 -40.12
C ILE A 129 -59.25 -37.93 -39.87
N LEU A 130 -59.62 -38.14 -38.62
CA LEU A 130 -60.55 -39.16 -38.18
C LEU A 130 -61.95 -38.54 -38.09
N VAL A 131 -62.90 -39.13 -38.81
CA VAL A 131 -64.31 -38.75 -38.81
C VAL A 131 -65.11 -39.88 -38.19
N GLN A 132 -65.88 -39.60 -37.15
CA GLN A 132 -66.70 -40.55 -36.41
C GLN A 132 -68.12 -40.03 -36.26
N TRP A 133 -69.11 -40.92 -36.22
CA TRP A 133 -70.51 -40.58 -36.00
C TRP A 133 -71.24 -41.73 -35.28
N GLU A 134 -72.45 -41.46 -34.81
CA GLU A 134 -73.33 -42.49 -34.25
C GLU A 134 -74.13 -43.20 -35.35
N THR A 135 -74.65 -44.39 -35.05
CA THR A 135 -75.46 -45.16 -36.03
C THR A 135 -76.72 -44.38 -36.41
N VAL A 136 -76.99 -44.27 -37.71
CA VAL A 136 -78.23 -43.65 -38.23
C VAL A 136 -79.28 -44.75 -38.45
N TYR A 137 -80.46 -44.58 -37.85
CA TYR A 137 -81.54 -45.56 -37.93
C TYR A 137 -81.95 -45.85 -39.38
N MET A 138 -82.00 -47.14 -39.77
CA MET A 138 -82.24 -47.64 -41.13
C MET A 138 -81.18 -47.30 -42.19
N ALA A 139 -80.00 -46.80 -41.81
CA ALA A 139 -78.89 -46.64 -42.73
C ALA A 139 -78.27 -48.01 -43.09
N THR A 140 -77.94 -48.19 -44.37
CA THR A 140 -77.22 -49.37 -44.89
C THR A 140 -75.76 -49.04 -45.17
N GLY A 141 -75.44 -47.75 -45.35
CA GLY A 141 -74.07 -47.26 -45.42
C GLY A 141 -74.02 -45.73 -45.45
N PHE A 142 -72.81 -45.19 -45.52
CA PHE A 142 -72.51 -43.77 -45.42
C PHE A 142 -71.54 -43.34 -46.52
N SER A 143 -71.79 -42.17 -47.13
CA SER A 143 -70.80 -41.46 -47.94
C SER A 143 -70.16 -40.41 -47.08
N VAL A 144 -68.83 -40.36 -47.08
CA VAL A 144 -68.09 -39.24 -46.52
C VAL A 144 -67.20 -38.69 -47.61
N SER A 145 -67.27 -37.38 -47.80
CA SER A 145 -66.38 -36.64 -48.67
C SER A 145 -65.61 -35.59 -47.89
N ILE A 146 -64.32 -35.45 -48.19
CA ILE A 146 -63.45 -34.45 -47.61
C ILE A 146 -62.75 -33.68 -48.73
N MET A 147 -62.66 -32.37 -48.58
CA MET A 147 -62.01 -31.47 -49.51
C MET A 147 -61.36 -30.31 -48.76
N ARG A 148 -60.32 -29.68 -49.33
CA ARG A 148 -59.76 -28.48 -48.71
C ARG A 148 -60.84 -27.38 -48.67
N ALA A 149 -60.89 -26.63 -47.58
CA ALA A 149 -61.91 -25.59 -47.36
C ALA A 149 -61.82 -24.42 -48.37
N ASN A 150 -60.66 -24.22 -49.00
CA ASN A 150 -60.48 -23.25 -50.09
C ASN A 150 -61.01 -23.73 -51.44
N GLY A 151 -61.57 -24.95 -51.52
CA GLY A 151 -62.11 -25.54 -52.75
C GLY A 151 -61.04 -26.02 -53.74
N LEU A 152 -59.75 -25.88 -53.43
CA LEU A 152 -58.65 -26.28 -54.30
C LEU A 152 -58.20 -27.71 -53.99
N GLY A 153 -57.88 -28.47 -55.04
CA GLY A 153 -57.28 -29.80 -54.92
C GLY A 153 -58.26 -30.96 -55.08
N ARG A 154 -57.85 -32.13 -54.58
CA ARG A 154 -58.62 -33.38 -54.70
C ARG A 154 -59.79 -33.39 -53.72
N ILE A 155 -60.92 -33.95 -54.15
CA ILE A 155 -62.01 -34.37 -53.28
C ILE A 155 -61.83 -35.87 -53.05
N TRP A 156 -61.67 -36.27 -51.79
CA TRP A 156 -61.71 -37.69 -51.43
C TRP A 156 -63.14 -38.03 -51.06
N LYS A 157 -63.69 -39.08 -51.66
CA LYS A 157 -65.04 -39.56 -51.39
C LYS A 157 -64.96 -41.05 -51.17
N GLU A 158 -65.44 -41.49 -50.02
CA GLU A 158 -65.41 -42.89 -49.62
C GLU A 158 -66.78 -43.32 -49.12
N ASN A 159 -67.11 -44.58 -49.41
CA ASN A 159 -68.34 -45.22 -48.98
C ASN A 159 -67.99 -46.27 -47.92
N THR A 160 -68.67 -46.26 -46.78
CA THR A 160 -68.40 -47.20 -45.68
C THR A 160 -69.69 -47.67 -45.01
N THR A 161 -69.66 -48.88 -44.47
CA THR A 161 -70.71 -49.40 -43.58
C THR A 161 -70.39 -49.19 -42.09
N ASN A 162 -69.13 -48.86 -41.78
CA ASN A 162 -68.70 -48.53 -40.43
C ASN A 162 -69.13 -47.10 -40.05
N THR A 163 -69.14 -46.80 -38.75
CA THR A 163 -69.45 -45.48 -38.21
C THR A 163 -68.22 -44.58 -38.00
N SER A 164 -67.10 -44.96 -38.60
CA SER A 164 -65.85 -44.21 -38.55
C SER A 164 -65.08 -44.36 -39.84
N LEU A 165 -64.38 -43.31 -40.25
CA LEU A 165 -63.49 -43.30 -41.40
C LEU A 165 -62.29 -42.39 -41.12
N THR A 166 -61.10 -42.87 -41.47
CA THR A 166 -59.87 -42.08 -41.39
C THR A 166 -59.41 -41.73 -42.79
N PHE A 167 -59.28 -40.44 -43.08
CA PHE A 167 -58.62 -39.96 -44.27
C PHE A 167 -57.15 -39.74 -43.96
N THR A 168 -56.27 -40.33 -44.77
CA THR A 168 -54.81 -40.20 -44.66
C THR A 168 -54.25 -39.48 -45.88
N SER A 169 -52.94 -39.17 -45.85
CA SER A 169 -52.26 -38.46 -46.94
C SER A 169 -52.86 -37.08 -47.23
N LEU A 170 -53.36 -36.42 -46.18
CA LEU A 170 -53.79 -35.03 -46.21
C LEU A 170 -52.59 -34.10 -46.03
N ASP A 171 -52.75 -32.86 -46.47
CA ASP A 171 -51.77 -31.81 -46.31
C ASP A 171 -51.80 -31.27 -44.88
N ALA A 172 -50.63 -31.01 -44.31
CA ALA A 172 -50.51 -30.57 -42.93
C ALA A 172 -50.92 -29.11 -42.72
N GLY A 173 -51.40 -28.78 -41.52
CA GLY A 173 -51.87 -27.44 -41.17
C GLY A 173 -53.06 -26.93 -41.99
N THR A 174 -53.64 -27.76 -42.85
CA THR A 174 -54.65 -27.38 -43.84
C THR A 174 -56.04 -27.58 -43.28
N LEU A 175 -56.94 -26.62 -43.54
CA LEU A 175 -58.34 -26.71 -43.14
C LEU A 175 -59.13 -27.51 -44.19
N TYR A 176 -59.80 -28.56 -43.76
CA TYR A 176 -60.66 -29.39 -44.61
C TYR A 176 -62.13 -29.25 -44.22
N THR A 177 -63.00 -29.31 -45.23
CA THR A 177 -64.45 -29.40 -45.08
C THR A 177 -64.88 -30.83 -45.36
N ILE A 178 -65.58 -31.43 -44.40
CA ILE A 178 -66.08 -32.80 -44.44
C ILE A 178 -67.59 -32.74 -44.61
N LYS A 179 -68.11 -33.42 -45.63
CA LYS A 179 -69.55 -33.60 -45.88
C LYS A 179 -69.91 -35.09 -45.86
N ALA A 180 -70.90 -35.47 -45.08
CA ALA A 180 -71.33 -36.86 -44.93
C ALA A 180 -72.85 -37.02 -45.01
N TYR A 181 -73.32 -38.13 -45.57
CA TYR A 181 -74.74 -38.50 -45.58
C TYR A 181 -74.89 -40.03 -45.56
N ALA A 182 -76.01 -40.51 -45.02
CA ALA A 182 -76.36 -41.94 -45.01
C ALA A 182 -77.22 -42.31 -46.23
N TRP A 183 -77.18 -43.57 -46.67
CA TRP A 183 -78.16 -44.12 -47.62
C TRP A 183 -78.81 -45.39 -47.11
N ASN A 184 -80.04 -45.61 -47.55
CA ASN A 184 -80.84 -46.78 -47.21
C ASN A 184 -80.57 -47.94 -48.19
N ALA A 185 -81.25 -49.08 -48.00
CA ALA A 185 -81.10 -50.27 -48.84
C ALA A 185 -81.47 -50.04 -50.33
N SER A 186 -82.27 -49.03 -50.64
CA SER A 186 -82.60 -48.63 -52.01
C SER A 186 -81.59 -47.64 -52.62
N GLY A 187 -80.50 -47.34 -51.91
CA GLY A 187 -79.46 -46.40 -52.36
C GLY A 187 -79.87 -44.93 -52.31
N THR A 188 -80.98 -44.60 -51.64
CA THR A 188 -81.49 -43.23 -51.55
C THR A 188 -80.69 -42.44 -50.48
N PRO A 189 -80.08 -41.29 -50.83
CA PRO A 189 -79.36 -40.46 -49.88
C PRO A 189 -80.31 -39.77 -48.88
N GLY A 190 -79.88 -39.68 -47.63
CA GLY A 190 -80.48 -38.87 -46.58
C GLY A 190 -79.94 -37.44 -46.55
N ASP A 191 -80.27 -36.72 -45.47
CA ASP A 191 -79.72 -35.40 -45.21
C ASP A 191 -78.20 -35.46 -45.06
N ASP A 192 -77.52 -34.39 -45.49
CA ASP A 192 -76.09 -34.25 -45.30
C ASP A 192 -75.73 -33.38 -44.09
N SER A 193 -74.62 -33.71 -43.45
CA SER A 193 -73.95 -32.89 -42.45
C SER A 193 -72.61 -32.41 -42.97
N THR A 194 -72.24 -31.18 -42.59
CA THR A 194 -70.97 -30.57 -42.98
C THR A 194 -70.25 -30.03 -41.74
N CYS A 195 -68.95 -30.30 -41.61
CA CYS A 195 -68.09 -29.74 -40.56
C CYS A 195 -66.69 -29.43 -41.09
N ASN A 196 -65.90 -28.65 -40.34
CA ASN A 196 -64.52 -28.33 -40.69
C ASN A 196 -63.55 -28.92 -39.67
N GLN A 197 -62.42 -29.43 -40.15
CA GLN A 197 -61.32 -29.91 -39.31
C GLN A 197 -59.98 -29.52 -39.94
N ARG A 198 -59.07 -28.97 -39.14
CA ARG A 198 -57.69 -28.72 -39.56
C ARG A 198 -56.81 -29.92 -39.26
N THR A 199 -55.85 -30.21 -40.12
CA THR A 199 -54.78 -31.17 -39.81
C THR A 199 -53.73 -30.54 -38.89
N GLY A 200 -53.08 -31.36 -38.05
CA GLY A 200 -51.95 -30.90 -37.24
C GLY A 200 -50.81 -30.29 -38.09
N PRO A 201 -49.99 -29.38 -37.54
CA PRO A 201 -48.88 -28.80 -38.27
C PRO A 201 -47.72 -29.81 -38.38
N ARG A 202 -46.88 -29.65 -39.42
CA ARG A 202 -45.61 -30.41 -39.52
C ARG A 202 -44.62 -29.93 -38.46
N ALA A 203 -43.63 -30.78 -38.15
CA ALA A 203 -42.50 -30.34 -37.35
C ALA A 203 -41.73 -29.24 -38.13
N PRO A 204 -41.37 -28.11 -37.50
CA PRO A 204 -40.55 -27.08 -38.13
C PRO A 204 -39.24 -27.65 -38.67
N ALA A 205 -38.86 -27.24 -39.89
CA ALA A 205 -37.64 -27.68 -40.56
C ALA A 205 -36.58 -26.57 -40.59
N ASN A 206 -35.35 -26.92 -40.94
CA ASN A 206 -34.21 -26.00 -41.08
C ASN A 206 -33.99 -25.14 -39.82
N ILE A 207 -33.90 -25.79 -38.66
CA ILE A 207 -33.63 -25.13 -37.39
C ILE A 207 -32.17 -24.64 -37.42
N GLN A 208 -31.98 -23.33 -37.30
CA GLN A 208 -30.69 -22.66 -37.21
C GLN A 208 -30.54 -22.01 -35.84
N VAL A 209 -29.39 -22.22 -35.21
CA VAL A 209 -29.08 -21.70 -33.88
C VAL A 209 -27.82 -20.85 -33.97
N SER A 210 -27.91 -19.60 -33.55
CA SER A 210 -26.77 -18.70 -33.36
C SER A 210 -26.66 -18.31 -31.90
N PHE A 211 -25.48 -18.49 -31.32
CA PHE A 211 -25.21 -18.20 -29.92
C PHE A 211 -24.49 -16.87 -29.76
N ASP A 212 -25.01 -16.01 -28.90
CA ASP A 212 -24.36 -14.81 -28.42
C ASP A 212 -23.71 -15.11 -27.06
N SER A 213 -22.39 -15.28 -27.09
CA SER A 213 -21.57 -15.55 -25.92
C SER A 213 -21.50 -14.38 -24.95
N GLY A 214 -21.67 -13.14 -25.40
CA GLY A 214 -21.58 -11.95 -24.55
C GLY A 214 -22.79 -11.79 -23.63
N SER A 215 -23.99 -12.16 -24.11
CA SER A 215 -25.22 -12.07 -23.32
C SER A 215 -25.78 -13.41 -22.83
N LEU A 216 -25.09 -14.52 -23.14
CA LEU A 216 -25.53 -15.90 -22.88
C LEU A 216 -26.95 -16.16 -23.41
N LYS A 217 -27.17 -15.79 -24.67
CA LYS A 217 -28.44 -15.94 -25.38
C LYS A 217 -28.27 -16.78 -26.64
N ALA A 218 -29.29 -17.56 -26.97
CA ALA A 218 -29.36 -18.27 -28.24
C ALA A 218 -30.52 -17.71 -29.07
N TYR A 219 -30.21 -17.27 -30.27
CA TYR A 219 -31.19 -16.93 -31.28
C TYR A 219 -31.45 -18.17 -32.13
N VAL A 220 -32.71 -18.62 -32.13
CA VAL A 220 -33.16 -19.83 -32.82
C VAL A 220 -34.13 -19.41 -33.91
N SER A 221 -33.93 -19.88 -35.13
CA SER A 221 -34.79 -19.59 -36.28
C SER A 221 -35.08 -20.86 -37.08
N TRP A 222 -36.20 -20.89 -37.80
CA TRP A 222 -36.65 -22.06 -38.55
C TRP A 222 -37.48 -21.66 -39.77
N ALA A 223 -37.76 -22.61 -40.66
CA ALA A 223 -38.67 -22.39 -41.77
C ALA A 223 -40.15 -22.32 -41.29
N PRO A 224 -40.94 -21.31 -41.72
CA PRO A 224 -42.35 -21.22 -41.38
C PRO A 224 -43.12 -22.50 -41.72
N THR A 225 -43.94 -22.96 -40.78
CA THR A 225 -44.81 -24.15 -40.92
C THR A 225 -46.23 -23.73 -41.27
N GLU A 226 -46.78 -24.30 -42.35
CA GLU A 226 -48.14 -24.03 -42.78
C GLU A 226 -49.16 -24.40 -41.68
N GLY A 227 -50.12 -23.50 -41.45
CA GLY A 227 -51.21 -23.70 -40.50
C GLY A 227 -50.82 -23.73 -39.02
N ALA A 228 -49.59 -23.35 -38.67
CA ALA A 228 -49.16 -23.14 -37.28
C ALA A 228 -49.58 -21.75 -36.78
N PHE A 229 -50.11 -21.68 -35.56
CA PHE A 229 -50.49 -20.42 -34.91
C PHE A 229 -49.43 -19.91 -33.95
N ASN A 230 -48.68 -20.83 -33.33
CA ASN A 230 -47.65 -20.50 -32.37
C ASN A 230 -46.52 -21.54 -32.47
N TYR A 231 -45.33 -21.14 -32.06
CA TYR A 231 -44.17 -22.00 -31.94
C TYR A 231 -43.64 -21.94 -30.52
N THR A 232 -43.22 -23.09 -30.00
CA THR A 232 -42.54 -23.18 -28.72
C THR A 232 -41.16 -23.80 -28.95
N VAL A 233 -40.12 -23.05 -28.61
CA VAL A 233 -38.74 -23.53 -28.61
C VAL A 233 -38.40 -24.00 -27.21
N MET A 234 -37.79 -25.18 -27.11
CA MET A 234 -37.33 -25.78 -25.87
C MET A 234 -35.82 -25.98 -25.94
N ALA A 235 -35.09 -25.53 -24.91
CA ALA A 235 -33.70 -25.88 -24.68
C ALA A 235 -33.61 -26.79 -23.46
N LEU A 236 -33.22 -28.05 -23.68
CA LEU A 236 -33.04 -29.03 -22.61
C LEU A 236 -31.56 -29.29 -22.38
N SER A 237 -31.17 -29.21 -21.11
CA SER A 237 -29.91 -29.71 -20.57
C SER A 237 -30.22 -30.67 -19.43
N ASP A 238 -29.21 -31.39 -18.94
CA ASP A 238 -29.33 -32.31 -17.81
C ASP A 238 -29.83 -31.62 -16.52
N SER A 239 -29.51 -30.33 -16.36
CA SER A 239 -29.80 -29.55 -15.16
C SER A 239 -30.86 -28.45 -15.35
N SER A 240 -31.12 -28.04 -16.59
CA SER A 240 -31.95 -26.87 -16.88
C SER A 240 -32.85 -27.06 -18.10
N ARG A 241 -34.06 -26.50 -18.00
CA ARG A 241 -35.04 -26.48 -19.07
C ARG A 241 -35.50 -25.05 -19.28
N LEU A 242 -35.16 -24.49 -20.43
CA LEU A 242 -35.55 -23.15 -20.85
C LEU A 242 -36.51 -23.25 -22.03
N SER A 243 -37.39 -22.26 -22.17
CA SER A 243 -38.36 -22.23 -23.25
C SER A 243 -38.73 -20.82 -23.64
N CYS A 244 -39.09 -20.64 -24.91
CA CYS A 244 -39.66 -19.40 -25.40
C CYS A 244 -40.74 -19.69 -26.44
N SER A 245 -41.80 -18.88 -26.46
CA SER A 245 -42.93 -19.04 -27.38
C SER A 245 -43.14 -17.79 -28.23
N THR A 246 -43.50 -17.97 -29.49
CA THR A 246 -43.58 -16.89 -30.48
C THR A 246 -44.50 -17.26 -31.65
N THR A 247 -45.17 -16.27 -32.22
CA THR A 247 -45.92 -16.43 -33.49
C THR A 247 -45.04 -16.27 -34.73
N PHE A 248 -43.80 -15.78 -34.55
CA PHE A 248 -42.83 -15.60 -35.63
C PHE A 248 -41.99 -16.87 -35.85
N SER A 249 -41.23 -16.91 -36.95
CA SER A 249 -40.32 -18.02 -37.28
C SER A 249 -38.95 -17.94 -36.59
N SER A 250 -38.88 -17.23 -35.47
CA SER A 250 -37.66 -17.05 -34.69
C SER A 250 -37.97 -16.70 -33.24
N CYS A 251 -37.13 -17.19 -32.32
CA CYS A 251 -37.24 -16.93 -30.88
C CYS A 251 -35.86 -16.85 -30.23
N THR A 252 -35.75 -16.05 -29.16
CA THR A 252 -34.51 -15.91 -28.40
C THR A 252 -34.66 -16.58 -27.04
N ILE A 253 -33.79 -17.53 -26.73
CA ILE A 253 -33.67 -18.14 -25.41
C ILE A 253 -32.61 -17.36 -24.65
N SER A 254 -33.00 -16.83 -23.49
CA SER A 254 -32.10 -16.09 -22.60
C SER A 254 -31.73 -16.92 -21.37
N SER A 255 -30.72 -16.45 -20.62
CA SER A 255 -30.29 -17.06 -19.36
C SER A 255 -29.75 -18.49 -19.52
N LEU A 256 -29.01 -18.73 -20.60
CA LEU A 256 -28.28 -19.99 -20.78
C LEU A 256 -27.13 -20.07 -19.78
N GLN A 257 -26.86 -21.26 -19.28
CA GLN A 257 -25.73 -21.51 -18.38
C GLN A 257 -24.46 -21.72 -19.20
N CYS A 258 -23.34 -21.20 -18.70
CA CYS A 258 -22.02 -21.52 -19.26
C CYS A 258 -21.67 -23.00 -19.04
N GLY A 259 -20.68 -23.50 -19.77
CA GLY A 259 -20.18 -24.87 -19.65
C GLY A 259 -21.23 -25.95 -19.91
N THR A 260 -22.30 -25.63 -20.65
CA THR A 260 -23.48 -26.49 -20.78
C THR A 260 -23.77 -26.83 -22.24
N GLU A 261 -24.16 -28.08 -22.48
CA GLU A 261 -24.70 -28.53 -23.77
C GLU A 261 -26.23 -28.54 -23.69
N TYR A 262 -26.88 -27.87 -24.64
CA TYR A 262 -28.33 -27.77 -24.76
C TYR A 262 -28.82 -28.46 -26.04
N LEU A 263 -29.87 -29.26 -25.90
CA LEU A 263 -30.61 -29.83 -27.00
C LEU A 263 -31.81 -28.92 -27.32
N ILE A 264 -31.75 -28.25 -28.48
CA ILE A 264 -32.77 -27.29 -28.91
C ILE A 264 -33.80 -27.96 -29.81
N SER A 265 -35.08 -27.96 -29.42
CA SER A 265 -36.19 -28.44 -30.24
C SER A 265 -37.25 -27.36 -30.43
N VAL A 266 -37.96 -27.41 -31.56
CA VAL A 266 -39.03 -26.46 -31.90
C VAL A 266 -40.33 -27.23 -32.16
N LEU A 267 -41.41 -26.78 -31.55
CA LEU A 267 -42.75 -27.34 -31.67
C LEU A 267 -43.67 -26.32 -32.35
N ALA A 268 -44.40 -26.72 -33.39
CA ALA A 268 -45.47 -25.90 -33.97
C ALA A 268 -46.83 -26.32 -33.38
N THR A 269 -47.71 -25.37 -33.10
CA THR A 269 -49.02 -25.64 -32.51
C THR A 269 -50.15 -24.92 -33.24
N ASN A 270 -51.30 -25.60 -33.36
CA ASN A 270 -52.55 -25.03 -33.85
C ASN A 270 -53.75 -25.60 -33.09
N ASP A 271 -54.97 -25.31 -33.54
CA ASP A 271 -56.24 -25.79 -32.99
C ASP A 271 -56.39 -27.32 -33.00
N ALA A 272 -55.71 -28.01 -33.92
CA ALA A 272 -55.69 -29.47 -34.00
C ALA A 272 -54.69 -30.13 -33.04
N GLY A 273 -53.74 -29.37 -32.50
CA GLY A 273 -52.75 -29.84 -31.54
C GLY A 273 -51.32 -29.40 -31.88
N SER A 274 -50.35 -30.11 -31.30
CA SER A 274 -48.91 -29.84 -31.48
C SER A 274 -48.26 -30.81 -32.46
N SER A 275 -47.24 -30.35 -33.19
CA SER A 275 -46.41 -31.21 -34.05
C SER A 275 -45.63 -32.25 -33.23
N ARG A 276 -44.98 -33.21 -33.89
CA ARG A 276 -44.04 -34.12 -33.21
C ARG A 276 -42.66 -33.43 -33.06
N SER A 277 -41.95 -33.68 -31.96
CA SER A 277 -40.58 -33.17 -31.73
C SER A 277 -39.57 -34.18 -32.24
N ILE A 278 -39.03 -34.01 -33.45
CA ILE A 278 -38.18 -35.04 -34.10
C ILE A 278 -36.79 -34.54 -34.53
N SER A 279 -36.55 -33.23 -34.61
CA SER A 279 -35.24 -32.68 -34.95
C SER A 279 -34.78 -31.73 -33.86
N ALA A 280 -33.74 -32.12 -33.13
CA ALA A 280 -33.12 -31.24 -32.16
C ALA A 280 -31.67 -30.93 -32.55
N VAL A 281 -31.28 -29.66 -32.39
CA VAL A 281 -29.93 -29.16 -32.70
C VAL A 281 -29.17 -29.01 -31.40
N THR A 282 -27.96 -29.55 -31.36
CA THR A 282 -27.06 -29.38 -30.21
C THR A 282 -26.44 -27.99 -30.22
N LEU A 283 -26.61 -27.25 -29.14
CA LEU A 283 -25.95 -25.99 -28.86
C LEU A 283 -24.96 -26.18 -27.70
N ARG A 284 -23.68 -25.87 -27.93
CA ARG A 284 -22.68 -25.79 -26.87
C ARG A 284 -22.44 -24.33 -26.51
N THR A 285 -22.59 -23.98 -25.24
CA THR A 285 -22.26 -22.65 -24.76
C THR A 285 -20.75 -22.48 -24.58
N VAL A 286 -20.31 -21.25 -24.35
CA VAL A 286 -18.94 -20.99 -23.86
C VAL A 286 -18.69 -21.72 -22.55
N ALA A 287 -17.43 -22.05 -22.28
CA ALA A 287 -17.00 -22.57 -20.98
C ALA A 287 -17.31 -21.56 -19.87
N CYS A 288 -17.44 -22.04 -18.62
CA CYS A 288 -17.51 -21.15 -17.48
C CYS A 288 -16.14 -20.54 -17.17
N ALA A 289 -16.14 -19.40 -16.48
CA ALA A 289 -14.90 -18.83 -15.95
C ALA A 289 -14.24 -19.85 -15.00
N PRO A 290 -12.91 -20.05 -15.08
CA PRO A 290 -12.20 -20.91 -14.15
C PRO A 290 -12.40 -20.46 -12.69
N GLY A 291 -12.79 -21.38 -11.82
CA GLY A 291 -12.82 -21.15 -10.38
C GLY A 291 -11.44 -21.38 -9.74
N ARG A 292 -11.26 -20.86 -8.52
CA ARG A 292 -10.07 -21.06 -7.68
C ARG A 292 -8.74 -20.68 -8.36
N VAL A 293 -8.63 -19.42 -8.78
CA VAL A 293 -7.33 -18.88 -9.19
C VAL A 293 -6.45 -18.75 -7.93
N THR A 294 -5.30 -19.39 -7.94
CA THR A 294 -4.30 -19.33 -6.86
C THR A 294 -2.97 -18.89 -7.42
N ILE A 295 -2.19 -18.18 -6.61
CA ILE A 295 -0.87 -17.68 -7.01
C ILE A 295 0.19 -18.29 -6.12
N GLN A 296 1.20 -18.85 -6.76
CA GLN A 296 2.41 -19.35 -6.12
C GLN A 296 3.58 -18.48 -6.57
N GLU A 297 4.25 -17.85 -5.62
CA GLU A 297 5.48 -17.09 -5.84
C GLU A 297 6.65 -17.92 -5.31
N ASP A 298 7.35 -18.61 -6.21
CA ASP A 298 8.53 -19.43 -5.88
C ASP A 298 9.41 -19.62 -7.13
N PRO A 299 10.60 -19.00 -7.23
CA PRO A 299 11.21 -18.03 -6.29
C PRO A 299 10.60 -16.61 -6.38
N PRO A 300 10.95 -15.67 -5.46
CA PRO A 300 10.49 -14.28 -5.51
C PRO A 300 10.72 -13.61 -6.86
N GLY A 301 9.74 -12.83 -7.33
CA GLY A 301 9.78 -12.19 -8.65
C GLY A 301 9.26 -13.06 -9.80
N HIS A 302 8.79 -14.27 -9.51
CA HIS A 302 8.17 -15.16 -10.49
C HIS A 302 6.80 -15.65 -9.99
N LEU A 303 5.73 -15.13 -10.58
CA LEU A 303 4.36 -15.50 -10.24
C LEU A 303 3.87 -16.64 -11.13
N SER A 304 3.58 -17.77 -10.51
CA SER A 304 2.83 -18.86 -11.13
C SER A 304 1.35 -18.70 -10.80
N VAL A 305 0.55 -18.35 -11.82
CA VAL A 305 -0.91 -18.27 -11.72
C VAL A 305 -1.48 -19.64 -12.11
N VAL A 306 -2.22 -20.26 -11.20
CA VAL A 306 -2.78 -21.61 -11.35
C VAL A 306 -4.29 -21.56 -11.15
N TRP A 307 -5.05 -22.33 -11.93
CA TRP A 307 -6.51 -22.40 -11.85
C TRP A 307 -7.03 -23.84 -11.99
N SER A 308 -8.31 -24.08 -11.72
CA SER A 308 -8.93 -25.39 -12.00
C SER A 308 -9.38 -25.52 -13.46
N SER A 309 -9.31 -26.72 -14.03
CA SER A 309 -9.86 -27.00 -15.36
C SER A 309 -11.38 -26.87 -15.38
N VAL A 310 -11.94 -26.42 -16.52
CA VAL A 310 -13.38 -26.24 -16.70
C VAL A 310 -13.94 -27.13 -17.80
N HIS A 311 -15.21 -27.52 -17.67
CA HIS A 311 -15.91 -28.29 -18.69
C HIS A 311 -16.13 -27.45 -19.97
N LEU A 312 -16.00 -28.08 -21.14
CA LEU A 312 -16.04 -27.45 -22.46
C LEU A 312 -14.98 -26.35 -22.69
N GLY A 313 -13.89 -26.28 -21.90
CA GLY A 313 -12.75 -25.38 -22.15
C GLY A 313 -11.68 -26.05 -23.01
N ASP A 314 -11.31 -25.42 -24.13
CA ASP A 314 -10.27 -25.92 -25.04
C ASP A 314 -8.88 -25.35 -24.66
N TYR A 315 -8.82 -24.06 -24.31
CA TYR A 315 -7.61 -23.38 -23.84
C TYR A 315 -7.97 -22.18 -22.95
N TYR A 316 -6.96 -21.55 -22.34
CA TYR A 316 -7.11 -20.48 -21.37
C TYR A 316 -6.26 -19.28 -21.75
N VAL A 317 -6.75 -18.08 -21.44
CA VAL A 317 -5.97 -16.84 -21.49
C VAL A 317 -6.01 -16.18 -20.12
N ALA A 318 -4.85 -16.07 -19.49
CA ALA A 318 -4.67 -15.37 -18.22
C ALA A 318 -4.12 -13.96 -18.49
N PHE A 319 -4.80 -12.94 -17.96
CA PHE A 319 -4.38 -11.55 -17.95
C PHE A 319 -3.87 -11.20 -16.56
N VAL A 320 -2.69 -10.58 -16.50
CA VAL A 320 -2.07 -10.09 -15.28
C VAL A 320 -1.77 -8.62 -15.48
N LYS A 321 -2.45 -7.78 -14.70
CA LYS A 321 -2.34 -6.32 -14.78
C LYS A 321 -1.79 -5.78 -13.46
N ASN A 322 -0.74 -4.97 -13.48
CA ASN A 322 -0.28 -4.30 -12.27
C ASN A 322 -1.08 -3.03 -11.97
N ASP A 323 -0.94 -2.48 -10.77
CA ASP A 323 -1.63 -1.27 -10.31
C ASP A 323 -1.24 0.00 -11.08
N ASP A 324 -0.08 0.00 -11.76
CA ASP A 324 0.33 1.06 -12.70
C ASP A 324 -0.33 0.93 -14.08
N GLY A 325 -1.03 -0.17 -14.35
CA GLY A 325 -1.82 -0.39 -15.57
C GLY A 325 -1.13 -1.16 -16.69
N LEU A 326 0.12 -1.61 -16.52
CA LEU A 326 0.78 -2.54 -17.43
C LEU A 326 0.08 -3.90 -17.38
N GLU A 327 -0.32 -4.40 -18.54
CA GLU A 327 -1.01 -5.67 -18.69
C GLU A 327 -0.21 -6.62 -19.57
N VAL A 328 -0.03 -7.84 -19.08
CA VAL A 328 0.55 -8.95 -19.83
C VAL A 328 -0.43 -10.10 -19.84
N HIS A 329 -0.36 -10.94 -20.88
CA HIS A 329 -1.22 -12.10 -21.00
C HIS A 329 -0.46 -13.35 -21.44
N CYS A 330 -1.02 -14.50 -21.08
CA CYS A 330 -0.50 -15.81 -21.42
C CYS A 330 -1.63 -16.67 -21.98
N ASN A 331 -1.40 -17.32 -23.13
CA ASN A 331 -2.33 -18.27 -23.74
C ASN A 331 -1.76 -19.69 -23.63
N THR A 332 -2.51 -20.60 -23.03
CA THR A 332 -2.08 -21.98 -22.75
C THR A 332 -3.26 -22.96 -22.75
N SER A 333 -3.01 -24.22 -23.09
CA SER A 333 -3.97 -25.32 -22.85
C SER A 333 -3.83 -25.95 -21.47
N LEU A 334 -2.77 -25.61 -20.74
CA LEU A 334 -2.55 -26.04 -19.37
C LEU A 334 -3.35 -25.18 -18.38
N THR A 335 -3.40 -25.59 -17.12
CA THR A 335 -4.10 -24.87 -16.06
C THR A 335 -3.17 -23.96 -15.25
N GLN A 336 -2.08 -23.50 -15.86
CA GLN A 336 -1.07 -22.65 -15.23
C GLN A 336 -0.37 -21.74 -16.24
N CYS A 337 -0.02 -20.53 -15.81
CA CYS A 337 0.84 -19.60 -16.54
C CYS A 337 1.84 -18.93 -15.59
N ASN A 338 3.05 -18.74 -16.08
CA ASN A 338 4.14 -18.13 -15.35
C ASN A 338 4.37 -16.70 -15.85
N PHE A 339 4.52 -15.76 -14.92
CA PHE A 339 4.75 -14.35 -15.18
C PHE A 339 5.93 -13.84 -14.36
N LEU A 340 6.68 -12.90 -14.91
CA LEU A 340 7.64 -12.13 -14.15
C LEU A 340 6.91 -11.03 -13.37
N SER A 341 7.27 -10.86 -12.10
CA SER A 341 6.70 -9.83 -11.24
C SER A 341 7.77 -8.97 -10.62
N GLU A 342 7.41 -7.71 -10.43
CA GLU A 342 8.18 -6.73 -9.70
C GLU A 342 7.69 -6.68 -8.24
N CYS A 343 8.60 -6.34 -7.35
CA CYS A 343 8.32 -6.22 -5.92
C CYS A 343 7.53 -4.94 -5.62
N GLY A 344 6.67 -4.99 -4.60
CA GLY A 344 5.85 -3.87 -4.14
C GLY A 344 4.64 -3.52 -5.01
N PHE A 345 4.32 -4.30 -6.04
CA PHE A 345 3.16 -4.08 -6.92
C PHE A 345 1.95 -4.91 -6.48
N THR A 346 0.75 -4.39 -6.76
CA THR A 346 -0.50 -5.15 -6.65
C THR A 346 -0.95 -5.57 -8.04
N TYR A 347 -1.02 -6.88 -8.26
CA TYR A 347 -1.47 -7.47 -9.51
C TYR A 347 -2.95 -7.82 -9.43
N PHE A 348 -3.68 -7.52 -10.50
CA PHE A 348 -5.05 -7.91 -10.78
C PHE A 348 -5.03 -8.98 -11.88
N ILE A 349 -5.50 -10.17 -11.54
CA ILE A 349 -5.43 -11.34 -12.39
C ILE A 349 -6.85 -11.74 -12.80
N SER A 350 -7.03 -11.99 -14.09
CA SER A 350 -8.28 -12.50 -14.66
C SER A 350 -7.97 -13.62 -15.63
N VAL A 351 -8.65 -14.76 -15.48
CA VAL A 351 -8.45 -15.93 -16.34
C VAL A 351 -9.75 -16.21 -17.09
N PHE A 352 -9.64 -16.36 -18.41
CA PHE A 352 -10.76 -16.71 -19.27
C PHE A 352 -10.52 -18.07 -19.90
N ALA A 353 -11.58 -18.86 -19.99
CA ALA A 353 -11.59 -20.10 -20.75
C ALA A 353 -12.16 -19.83 -22.15
N TYR A 354 -11.59 -20.47 -23.16
CA TYR A 354 -12.00 -20.34 -24.54
C TYR A 354 -12.39 -21.69 -25.11
N ASN A 355 -13.42 -21.67 -25.95
CA ASN A 355 -13.77 -22.79 -26.81
C ASN A 355 -14.30 -22.28 -28.15
N LYS A 356 -14.74 -23.19 -29.02
CA LYS A 356 -15.33 -22.81 -30.32
C LYS A 356 -16.54 -21.86 -30.25
N ALA A 357 -17.24 -21.79 -29.11
CA ALA A 357 -18.36 -20.87 -28.91
C ALA A 357 -17.91 -19.46 -28.49
N GLY A 358 -16.64 -19.28 -28.09
CA GLY A 358 -16.05 -18.00 -27.74
C GLY A 358 -15.39 -17.96 -26.35
N GLN A 359 -15.30 -16.75 -25.80
CA GLN A 359 -14.73 -16.45 -24.49
C GLN A 359 -15.74 -16.71 -23.36
N SER A 360 -15.28 -17.27 -22.24
CA SER A 360 -16.08 -17.38 -21.02
C SER A 360 -16.53 -16.02 -20.49
N PRO A 361 -17.61 -15.95 -19.71
CA PRO A 361 -17.92 -14.74 -18.93
C PRO A 361 -16.76 -14.33 -18.03
N LEU A 362 -16.79 -13.07 -17.57
CA LEU A 362 -15.83 -12.57 -16.58
C LEU A 362 -16.02 -13.32 -15.25
N GLY A 363 -14.95 -13.95 -14.76
CA GLY A 363 -14.90 -14.56 -13.43
C GLY A 363 -14.51 -13.54 -12.35
N ASP A 364 -14.18 -14.04 -11.16
CA ASP A 364 -13.66 -13.21 -10.09
C ASP A 364 -12.26 -12.68 -10.44
N VAL A 365 -12.03 -11.39 -10.19
CA VAL A 365 -10.70 -10.78 -10.34
C VAL A 365 -9.91 -11.06 -9.06
N PHE A 366 -8.76 -11.72 -9.18
CA PHE A 366 -7.91 -12.04 -8.05
C PHE A 366 -6.85 -10.94 -7.88
N ASN A 367 -6.69 -10.43 -6.66
CA ASN A 367 -5.66 -9.45 -6.34
C ASN A 367 -4.50 -10.09 -5.57
N TYR A 368 -3.28 -9.73 -5.96
CA TYR A 368 -2.08 -10.25 -5.31
C TYR A 368 -1.01 -9.19 -5.22
N THR A 369 -0.64 -8.84 -3.98
CA THR A 369 0.44 -7.89 -3.72
C THR A 369 1.74 -8.67 -3.53
N THR A 370 2.80 -8.26 -4.21
CA THR A 370 4.16 -8.79 -4.00
C THR A 370 4.80 -8.12 -2.79
N ALA A 371 5.77 -8.78 -2.15
CA ALA A 371 6.51 -8.17 -1.04
C ALA A 371 7.27 -6.92 -1.52
N PRO A 372 7.46 -5.90 -0.66
CA PRO A 372 8.20 -4.70 -1.02
C PRO A 372 9.63 -5.00 -1.47
N CYS A 373 10.17 -4.16 -2.36
CA CYS A 373 11.56 -4.31 -2.80
C CYS A 373 12.54 -4.03 -1.67
N CYS A 374 13.67 -4.72 -1.65
CA CYS A 374 14.79 -4.32 -0.79
C CYS A 374 15.23 -2.89 -1.14
N PRO A 375 15.37 -1.99 -0.16
CA PRO A 375 15.85 -0.63 -0.41
C PRO A 375 17.21 -0.62 -1.08
N GLY A 376 17.29 0.03 -2.24
CA GLY A 376 18.54 0.31 -2.94
C GLY A 376 19.26 1.52 -2.36
N ASP A 377 20.55 1.65 -2.69
CA ASP A 377 21.35 2.86 -2.41
C ASP A 377 21.42 3.29 -0.94
N ILE A 378 21.58 2.32 -0.04
CA ILE A 378 21.82 2.58 1.38
C ILE A 378 23.12 3.37 1.55
N ASN A 379 23.02 4.58 2.10
CA ASN A 379 24.16 5.46 2.36
C ASN A 379 24.33 5.69 3.87
N PRO A 380 25.15 4.87 4.56
CA PRO A 380 25.45 5.08 5.97
C PRO A 380 26.48 6.22 6.14
N VAL A 381 26.13 7.22 6.93
CA VAL A 381 26.96 8.40 7.24
C VAL A 381 27.29 8.40 8.73
N LEU A 382 28.58 8.51 9.03
CA LEU A 382 29.05 8.60 10.41
C LEU A 382 28.74 10.00 10.99
N VAL A 383 28.05 10.05 12.13
CA VAL A 383 27.76 11.30 12.84
C VAL A 383 28.70 11.47 14.05
N SER A 384 28.93 10.39 14.80
CA SER A 384 29.87 10.34 15.93
C SER A 384 30.48 8.94 16.07
N SER A 385 31.38 8.74 17.04
CA SER A 385 32.03 7.45 17.31
C SER A 385 31.07 6.33 17.73
N ASP A 386 29.85 6.68 18.16
CA ASP A 386 28.82 5.78 18.68
C ASP A 386 27.49 5.88 17.91
N ARG A 387 27.44 6.67 16.83
CA ARG A 387 26.20 6.93 16.07
C ARG A 387 26.43 6.98 14.56
N VAL A 388 25.55 6.29 13.85
CA VAL A 388 25.50 6.24 12.38
C VAL A 388 24.08 6.58 11.94
N GLU A 389 23.97 7.51 11.00
CA GLU A 389 22.72 7.86 10.34
C GLU A 389 22.69 7.20 8.96
N ILE A 390 21.56 6.60 8.61
CA ILE A 390 21.42 5.78 7.41
C ILE A 390 20.20 6.28 6.68
N VAL A 391 20.38 6.64 5.42
CA VAL A 391 19.29 7.10 4.54
C VAL A 391 19.25 6.22 3.31
N TRP A 392 18.05 5.92 2.84
CA TRP A 392 17.79 5.16 1.61
C TRP A 392 16.63 5.79 0.82
N SER A 393 16.43 5.31 -0.40
CA SER A 393 15.26 5.72 -1.19
C SER A 393 14.01 4.96 -0.76
N PRO A 394 12.85 5.61 -0.61
CA PRO A 394 11.60 4.91 -0.32
C PRO A 394 11.26 3.93 -1.45
N VAL A 395 10.70 2.78 -1.08
CA VAL A 395 10.32 1.69 -1.99
C VAL A 395 8.82 1.47 -1.97
N ARG A 396 8.27 1.04 -3.11
CA ARG A 396 6.83 0.81 -3.26
C ARG A 396 6.36 -0.31 -2.32
N GLY A 397 5.20 -0.09 -1.70
CA GLY A 397 4.54 -1.06 -0.83
C GLY A 397 5.14 -1.19 0.57
N ALA A 398 6.23 -0.49 0.88
CA ALA A 398 6.80 -0.47 2.22
C ALA A 398 5.99 0.45 3.14
N GLU A 399 5.58 -0.11 4.27
CA GLU A 399 4.89 0.61 5.36
C GLU A 399 5.83 0.80 6.56
N LEU A 400 6.82 -0.08 6.69
CA LEU A 400 7.83 -0.07 7.74
C LEU A 400 9.19 -0.48 7.15
N TYR A 401 10.26 0.09 7.67
CA TYR A 401 11.63 -0.31 7.42
C TYR A 401 12.27 -0.81 8.69
N GLU A 402 12.95 -1.96 8.61
CA GLU A 402 13.73 -2.56 9.69
C GLU A 402 15.21 -2.51 9.29
N THR A 403 16.00 -1.75 10.04
CA THR A 403 17.45 -1.62 9.82
C THR A 403 18.20 -2.40 10.89
N LYS A 404 19.07 -3.32 10.48
CA LYS A 404 19.92 -4.13 11.38
C LYS A 404 21.39 -3.86 11.12
N ALA A 405 22.13 -3.51 12.15
CA ALA A 405 23.60 -3.47 12.14
C ALA A 405 24.15 -4.62 12.98
N VAL A 406 25.01 -5.43 12.37
CA VAL A 406 25.57 -6.65 12.98
C VAL A 406 27.09 -6.56 13.01
N ASP A 407 27.71 -6.68 14.18
CA ASP A 407 29.19 -6.75 14.35
C ASP A 407 29.72 -8.18 14.56
N GLY A 408 28.85 -9.18 14.40
CA GLY A 408 29.16 -10.60 14.53
C GLY A 408 28.47 -11.25 15.73
N PHE A 409 28.41 -10.55 16.87
CA PHE A 409 27.75 -11.05 18.09
C PHE A 409 26.61 -10.13 18.56
N SER A 410 26.74 -8.83 18.37
CA SER A 410 25.74 -7.84 18.71
C SER A 410 24.93 -7.44 17.48
N VAL A 411 23.64 -7.19 17.72
CA VAL A 411 22.71 -6.69 16.69
C VAL A 411 22.06 -5.43 17.25
N VAL A 412 22.20 -4.34 16.53
CA VAL A 412 21.50 -3.08 16.81
C VAL A 412 20.42 -2.91 15.75
N GLU A 413 19.18 -2.74 16.21
CA GLU A 413 18.00 -2.71 15.35
C GLU A 413 17.27 -1.37 15.46
N CYS A 414 16.61 -0.97 14.37
CA CYS A 414 15.85 0.25 14.28
C CYS A 414 14.70 0.09 13.29
N ASN A 415 13.49 0.38 13.77
CA ASN A 415 12.26 0.27 13.00
C ASN A 415 11.67 1.66 12.81
N ASP A 416 11.52 2.09 11.56
CA ASP A 416 10.95 3.41 11.23
C ASP A 416 10.06 3.31 10.00
N THR A 417 9.09 4.22 9.90
CA THR A 417 8.21 4.38 8.72
C THR A 417 8.82 5.31 7.69
N VAL A 418 9.77 6.15 8.10
CA VAL A 418 10.53 7.06 7.24
C VAL A 418 11.71 6.30 6.62
N PRO A 419 12.13 6.62 5.38
CA PRO A 419 13.28 5.98 4.73
C PRO A 419 14.64 6.47 5.28
N ALA A 420 14.74 6.60 6.59
CA ALA A 420 15.92 6.99 7.32
C ALA A 420 15.89 6.37 8.72
N CYS A 421 17.07 6.05 9.25
CA CYS A 421 17.22 5.58 10.62
C CYS A 421 18.53 6.08 11.23
N THR A 422 18.51 6.39 12.52
CA THR A 422 19.73 6.64 13.31
C THR A 422 20.00 5.49 14.26
N LEU A 423 21.12 4.80 14.08
CA LEU A 423 21.63 3.80 15.02
C LEU A 423 22.52 4.48 16.06
N SER A 424 22.31 4.16 17.33
CA SER A 424 23.04 4.74 18.47
C SER A 424 23.57 3.67 19.39
N ALA A 425 24.52 4.04 20.26
CA ALA A 425 25.20 3.13 21.19
C ALA A 425 25.96 2.01 20.45
N LEU A 426 26.51 2.34 19.29
CA LEU A 426 27.44 1.48 18.57
C LEU A 426 28.78 1.45 19.30
N GLU A 427 29.46 0.31 19.26
CA GLU A 427 30.83 0.21 19.74
C GLU A 427 31.77 0.99 18.82
N CYS A 428 32.70 1.72 19.43
CA CYS A 428 33.70 2.50 18.70
C CYS A 428 34.75 1.58 18.06
N ASP A 429 35.36 2.04 16.97
CA ASP A 429 36.33 1.30 16.16
C ASP A 429 35.88 -0.12 15.72
N THR A 430 34.58 -0.29 15.53
CA THR A 430 33.96 -1.60 15.25
C THR A 430 33.33 -1.61 13.87
N LYS A 431 33.49 -2.73 13.16
CA LYS A 431 32.95 -2.91 11.80
C LYS A 431 31.55 -3.53 11.86
N TYR A 432 30.55 -2.77 11.46
CA TYR A 432 29.16 -3.21 11.39
C TYR A 432 28.76 -3.57 9.96
N ASN A 433 27.98 -4.64 9.83
CA ASN A 433 27.27 -5.01 8.61
C ASN A 433 25.82 -4.54 8.69
N ILE A 434 25.46 -3.53 7.89
CA ILE A 434 24.15 -2.90 7.90
C ILE A 434 23.30 -3.49 6.79
N THR A 435 22.09 -3.94 7.14
CA THR A 435 21.06 -4.38 6.20
C THR A 435 19.76 -3.66 6.50
N VAL A 436 19.10 -3.16 5.46
CA VAL A 436 17.78 -2.52 5.57
C VAL A 436 16.76 -3.43 4.88
N TYR A 437 15.72 -3.80 5.62
CA TYR A 437 14.58 -4.57 5.15
C TYR A 437 13.37 -3.64 5.03
N SER A 438 12.54 -3.88 4.03
CA SER A 438 11.25 -3.22 3.86
C SER A 438 10.14 -4.22 4.16
N PHE A 439 9.10 -3.75 4.84
CA PHE A 439 8.01 -4.59 5.34
C PHE A 439 6.66 -4.02 4.92
N SER A 440 5.74 -4.93 4.58
CA SER A 440 4.32 -4.67 4.38
C SER A 440 3.51 -5.59 5.27
N GLU A 441 2.45 -5.10 5.90
CA GLU A 441 1.56 -5.91 6.74
C GLU A 441 0.93 -7.09 5.96
N VAL A 442 0.66 -6.91 4.66
CA VAL A 442 -0.07 -7.90 3.84
C VAL A 442 0.80 -9.12 3.49
N ARG A 443 2.10 -8.92 3.24
CA ARG A 443 2.99 -9.98 2.71
C ARG A 443 4.24 -10.23 3.55
N GLY A 444 4.63 -9.29 4.41
CA GLY A 444 5.89 -9.31 5.13
C GLY A 444 7.03 -8.63 4.38
N SER A 445 8.24 -9.18 4.53
CA SER A 445 9.49 -8.63 3.98
C SER A 445 10.12 -9.59 2.97
N ASN A 446 10.85 -9.04 2.01
CA ASN A 446 11.62 -9.81 1.03
C ASN A 446 13.02 -10.11 1.58
N THR A 447 13.47 -11.38 1.51
CA THR A 447 14.80 -11.80 1.97
C THR A 447 15.50 -12.68 0.94
N PRO A 448 16.81 -12.49 0.67
CA PRO A 448 17.76 -11.64 1.41
C PRO A 448 18.07 -10.30 0.72
N CYS A 449 18.04 -9.21 1.49
CA CYS A 449 18.51 -7.89 1.04
C CYS A 449 20.04 -7.77 1.10
N THR A 450 20.61 -6.92 0.25
CA THR A 450 22.06 -6.66 0.21
C THR A 450 22.50 -5.81 1.40
N SER A 451 23.67 -6.13 1.95
CA SER A 451 24.23 -5.45 3.11
C SER A 451 25.41 -4.54 2.75
N ARG A 452 25.69 -3.54 3.60
CA ARG A 452 26.78 -2.58 3.46
C ARG A 452 27.59 -2.52 4.75
N PHE A 453 28.91 -2.53 4.61
CA PHE A 453 29.81 -2.40 5.76
C PHE A 453 30.13 -0.93 6.06
N ILE A 454 30.16 -0.60 7.34
CA ILE A 454 30.72 0.65 7.85
C ILE A 454 31.57 0.35 9.09
N THR A 455 32.66 1.09 9.26
CA THR A 455 33.46 1.06 10.49
C THR A 455 33.17 2.34 11.26
N THR A 456 32.83 2.23 12.55
CA THR A 456 32.63 3.40 13.42
C THR A 456 33.94 4.14 13.65
N ALA A 457 33.87 5.43 14.03
CA ALA A 457 35.07 6.18 14.34
C ALA A 457 35.79 5.62 15.59
N PRO A 458 37.11 5.89 15.72
CA PRO A 458 37.91 5.35 16.82
C PRO A 458 37.38 5.75 18.20
N CYS A 459 37.62 4.89 19.18
CA CYS A 459 37.43 5.16 20.58
C CYS A 459 38.30 6.32 21.05
N SER A 460 37.74 7.20 21.89
CA SER A 460 38.49 8.29 22.51
C SER A 460 39.61 7.73 23.40
N PRO A 461 40.88 8.14 23.21
CA PRO A 461 41.99 7.64 24.01
C PRO A 461 41.88 8.11 25.47
N GLU A 462 42.32 7.28 26.41
CA GLU A 462 42.35 7.63 27.83
C GLU A 462 43.79 7.99 28.25
N ILE A 463 44.03 9.26 28.59
CA ILE A 463 45.35 9.71 29.08
C ILE A 463 45.57 9.13 30.48
N LYS A 464 46.62 8.32 30.64
CA LYS A 464 46.96 7.64 31.90
C LYS A 464 48.03 8.38 32.69
N ASN A 465 49.02 8.95 32.02
CA ASN A 465 50.13 9.61 32.69
C ASN A 465 50.72 10.74 31.84
N VAL A 466 51.18 11.80 32.50
CA VAL A 466 51.93 12.90 31.91
C VAL A 466 53.21 13.06 32.72
N SER A 467 54.37 12.87 32.10
CA SER A 467 55.67 12.97 32.77
C SER A 467 55.87 14.37 33.35
N LYS A 468 56.45 14.46 34.55
CA LYS A 468 56.72 15.73 35.24
C LYS A 468 58.19 16.18 35.12
N ASP A 469 58.94 15.57 34.20
CA ASP A 469 60.39 15.69 34.13
C ASP A 469 60.87 16.97 33.42
N ALA A 470 62.13 17.29 33.68
CA ALA A 470 62.76 18.60 33.52
C ALA A 470 62.76 19.18 32.10
N PHE A 471 62.69 20.52 32.07
CA PHE A 471 62.85 21.47 30.95
C PHE A 471 62.49 20.97 29.55
N SER A 472 61.41 21.55 29.01
CA SER A 472 61.02 21.58 27.58
C SER A 472 60.53 20.29 26.91
N MET A 473 60.61 19.14 27.58
CA MET A 473 60.14 17.85 27.05
C MET A 473 59.11 17.22 27.99
N ILE A 474 57.90 16.95 27.49
CA ILE A 474 56.84 16.32 28.27
C ILE A 474 56.28 15.13 27.49
N ASN A 475 56.41 13.94 28.07
CA ASN A 475 55.85 12.70 27.55
C ASN A 475 54.43 12.49 28.07
N VAL A 476 53.49 12.29 27.15
CA VAL A 476 52.09 11.96 27.44
C VAL A 476 51.89 10.50 27.06
N TYR A 477 51.31 9.72 27.98
CA TYR A 477 51.00 8.30 27.83
C TYR A 477 49.50 8.07 27.89
N TRP A 478 48.96 7.26 26.99
CA TRP A 478 47.55 6.89 26.93
C TRP A 478 47.38 5.39 26.71
N ARG A 479 46.17 4.87 26.95
CA ARG A 479 45.81 3.51 26.57
C ARG A 479 45.25 3.50 25.14
N SER A 480 45.75 2.62 24.28
CA SER A 480 45.22 2.39 22.93
C SER A 480 44.28 1.18 22.93
N THR A 481 43.08 1.34 22.39
CA THR A 481 42.16 0.23 22.06
C THR A 481 41.74 0.24 20.59
N ASN A 482 42.34 1.12 19.78
CA ASN A 482 41.99 1.28 18.38
C ASN A 482 43.02 0.60 17.47
N ASP A 483 42.56 0.03 16.37
CA ASP A 483 43.36 -0.61 15.33
C ASP A 483 43.88 0.46 14.35
N GLU A 484 45.20 0.44 14.11
CA GLU A 484 45.89 1.32 13.14
C GLU A 484 45.63 2.84 13.29
N ALA A 485 45.34 3.31 14.51
CA ALA A 485 45.05 4.71 14.77
C ALA A 485 46.31 5.58 14.91
N THR A 486 46.23 6.82 14.40
CA THR A 486 47.18 7.89 14.70
C THR A 486 46.64 8.77 15.81
N TYR A 487 47.39 8.92 16.88
CA TYR A 487 47.01 9.74 18.03
C TYR A 487 47.66 11.11 17.93
N THR A 488 46.85 12.17 18.04
CA THR A 488 47.33 13.54 18.16
C THR A 488 47.05 14.06 19.57
N VAL A 489 48.12 14.40 20.29
CA VAL A 489 48.04 15.04 21.60
C VAL A 489 48.19 16.54 21.44
N THR A 490 47.32 17.30 22.11
CA THR A 490 47.31 18.76 22.09
C THR A 490 47.37 19.32 23.50
N ALA A 491 48.37 20.16 23.76
CA ALA A 491 48.50 20.94 24.97
C ALA A 491 48.15 22.40 24.68
N GLN A 492 46.99 22.85 25.18
CA GLN A 492 46.46 24.19 24.98
C GLN A 492 46.57 25.01 26.28
N GLY A 493 47.20 26.17 26.23
CA GLY A 493 47.32 27.08 27.37
C GLY A 493 47.36 28.54 26.91
N GLU A 494 47.53 29.47 27.87
CA GLU A 494 47.62 30.91 27.57
C GLU A 494 48.83 31.25 26.68
N LYS A 495 49.91 30.46 26.79
CA LYS A 495 51.15 30.66 26.02
C LYS A 495 51.17 29.93 24.67
N GLY A 496 50.02 29.44 24.19
CA GLY A 496 49.86 28.85 22.86
C GLY A 496 49.43 27.39 22.86
N LEU A 497 49.46 26.80 21.66
CA LEU A 497 49.07 25.42 21.39
C LEU A 497 50.31 24.61 20.96
N HIS A 498 50.58 23.52 21.66
CA HIS A 498 51.63 22.57 21.31
C HIS A 498 50.98 21.24 20.91
N ARG A 499 51.46 20.61 19.84
CA ARG A 499 50.91 19.36 19.31
C ARG A 499 52.01 18.35 19.06
N CYS A 500 51.70 17.08 19.24
CA CYS A 500 52.56 15.99 18.82
C CYS A 500 51.69 14.82 18.35
N SER A 501 52.20 14.00 17.42
CA SER A 501 51.47 12.88 16.83
C SER A 501 52.29 11.58 16.90
N SER A 502 51.64 10.47 17.22
CA SER A 502 52.28 9.15 17.34
C SER A 502 51.29 8.03 17.02
N THR A 503 51.77 6.94 16.45
CA THR A 503 51.00 5.68 16.28
C THR A 503 51.18 4.72 17.45
N GLY A 504 52.09 5.02 18.38
CA GLY A 504 52.26 4.26 19.62
C GLY A 504 51.34 4.74 20.74
N GLU A 505 51.64 4.33 21.98
CA GLU A 505 50.89 4.71 23.18
C GLU A 505 51.47 5.93 23.92
N SER A 506 52.44 6.62 23.30
CA SER A 506 53.07 7.80 23.89
C SER A 506 53.56 8.79 22.85
N CYS A 507 53.65 10.04 23.26
CA CYS A 507 54.16 11.13 22.44
C CYS A 507 54.79 12.23 23.29
N THR A 508 55.85 12.84 22.76
CA THR A 508 56.62 13.89 23.42
C THR A 508 56.23 15.26 22.86
N LEU A 509 55.77 16.15 23.74
CA LEU A 509 55.58 17.57 23.46
C LEU A 509 56.89 18.32 23.67
N TRP A 510 57.27 19.14 22.69
CA TRP A 510 58.52 19.88 22.66
C TRP A 510 58.30 21.39 22.84
N GLY A 511 59.29 22.05 23.44
CA GLY A 511 59.38 23.51 23.45
C GLY A 511 58.37 24.21 24.35
N LEU A 512 57.88 23.53 25.39
CA LEU A 512 56.93 24.11 26.33
C LEU A 512 57.60 25.19 27.20
N PRO A 513 57.07 26.42 27.25
CA PRO A 513 57.64 27.52 28.03
C PRO A 513 57.54 27.25 29.54
N CYS A 514 58.60 27.61 30.28
CA CYS A 514 58.61 27.50 31.75
C CYS A 514 57.53 28.38 32.40
N GLY A 515 57.10 27.98 33.61
CA GLY A 515 56.11 28.68 34.42
C GLY A 515 54.76 28.87 33.72
N SER A 516 54.26 27.83 33.05
CA SER A 516 53.05 27.87 32.24
C SER A 516 52.14 26.70 32.57
N VAL A 517 50.83 26.91 32.40
CA VAL A 517 49.80 25.89 32.62
C VAL A 517 49.12 25.57 31.29
N PHE A 518 48.96 24.29 31.00
CA PHE A 518 48.35 23.74 29.80
C PHE A 518 47.24 22.74 30.16
N SER A 519 46.27 22.61 29.27
CA SER A 519 45.26 21.55 29.25
C SER A 519 45.60 20.57 28.13
N VAL A 520 45.87 19.32 28.49
CA VAL A 520 46.29 18.26 27.56
C VAL A 520 45.11 17.38 27.19
N THR A 521 44.85 17.23 25.90
CA THR A 521 43.84 16.33 25.33
C THR A 521 44.45 15.46 24.24
N ALA A 522 43.89 14.29 24.00
CA ALA A 522 44.31 13.35 22.96
C ALA A 522 43.12 13.00 22.05
N VAL A 523 43.37 12.89 20.75
CA VAL A 523 42.39 12.49 19.72
C VAL A 523 42.99 11.39 18.87
N ALA A 524 42.23 10.33 18.60
CA ALA A 524 42.59 9.25 17.69
C ALA A 524 42.01 9.50 16.29
N GLU A 525 42.74 9.12 15.26
CA GLU A 525 42.36 9.28 13.85
C GLU A 525 42.69 8.01 13.07
N THR A 526 41.69 7.46 12.37
CA THR A 526 41.78 6.32 11.45
C THR A 526 41.17 6.72 10.11
N PRO A 527 41.27 5.89 9.04
CA PRO A 527 40.56 6.16 7.79
C PRO A 527 39.04 6.28 7.94
N ALA A 528 38.45 5.72 9.00
CA ALA A 528 37.02 5.80 9.29
C ALA A 528 36.59 7.16 9.86
N GLY A 529 37.51 7.93 10.44
CA GLY A 529 37.22 9.25 11.00
C GLY A 529 38.07 9.59 12.23
N ARG A 530 37.60 10.58 12.99
CA ARG A 530 38.27 11.09 14.20
C ARG A 530 37.44 10.79 15.43
N SER A 531 38.10 10.38 16.51
CA SER A 531 37.46 10.19 17.81
C SER A 531 37.01 11.51 18.42
N LEU A 532 36.15 11.44 19.43
CA LEU A 532 35.98 12.54 20.37
C LEU A 532 37.29 12.79 21.16
N PRO A 533 37.55 14.04 21.62
CA PRO A 533 38.70 14.32 22.47
C PRO A 533 38.62 13.59 23.81
N SER A 534 39.76 13.15 24.31
CA SER A 534 39.90 12.65 25.68
C SER A 534 39.50 13.72 26.71
N TYR A 535 39.23 13.30 27.95
CA TYR A 535 39.20 14.23 29.07
C TYR A 535 40.50 15.04 29.16
N SER A 536 40.38 16.32 29.52
CA SER A 536 41.52 17.22 29.66
C SER A 536 42.28 16.95 30.95
N VAL A 537 43.59 16.74 30.83
CA VAL A 537 44.50 16.59 31.98
C VAL A 537 45.30 17.89 32.16
N PRO A 538 45.30 18.51 33.35
CA PRO A 538 46.08 19.72 33.60
C PRO A 538 47.58 19.41 33.66
N LEU A 539 48.38 20.28 33.05
CA LEU A 539 49.83 20.18 32.97
C LEU A 539 50.48 21.49 33.38
N GLU A 540 51.33 21.45 34.39
CA GLU A 540 52.14 22.59 34.83
C GLU A 540 53.61 22.36 34.45
N THR A 541 54.24 23.35 33.82
CA THR A 541 55.68 23.30 33.51
C THR A 541 56.51 23.83 34.69
N VAL A 542 57.76 23.41 34.78
CA VAL A 542 58.70 23.89 35.81
C VAL A 542 58.76 25.43 35.84
N PRO A 543 58.89 26.08 37.02
CA PRO A 543 59.04 27.52 37.12
C PRO A 543 60.20 28.06 36.28
N CYS A 544 60.10 29.30 35.80
CA CYS A 544 61.22 29.96 35.16
C CYS A 544 62.27 30.42 36.18
N CYS A 545 63.55 30.28 35.82
CA CYS A 545 64.63 30.89 36.58
C CYS A 545 64.53 32.43 36.56
N PRO A 546 64.78 33.11 37.70
CA PRO A 546 64.90 34.56 37.75
C PRO A 546 65.89 35.13 36.72
N ALA A 547 65.52 36.23 36.08
CA ALA A 547 66.35 36.82 35.02
C ALA A 547 67.63 37.49 35.54
N SER A 548 67.63 37.93 36.80
CA SER A 548 68.75 38.64 37.41
C SER A 548 68.87 38.31 38.88
N LEU A 549 70.10 38.13 39.35
CA LEU A 549 70.45 37.91 40.75
C LEU A 549 71.54 38.89 41.16
N THR A 550 71.36 39.51 42.33
CA THR A 550 72.28 40.47 42.92
C THR A 550 72.69 39.99 44.32
N VAL A 551 73.98 40.07 44.61
CA VAL A 551 74.56 39.64 45.87
C VAL A 551 75.22 40.85 46.51
N THR A 552 74.75 41.24 47.70
CA THR A 552 75.26 42.40 48.43
C THR A 552 75.65 42.00 49.83
N GLN A 553 76.84 42.41 50.27
CA GLN A 553 77.28 42.14 51.63
C GLN A 553 76.77 43.24 52.57
N VAL A 554 76.02 42.83 53.60
CA VAL A 554 75.38 43.75 54.56
C VAL A 554 76.28 43.95 55.78
N THR A 555 76.87 42.87 56.28
CA THR A 555 77.84 42.90 57.38
C THR A 555 78.99 41.93 57.10
N GLN A 556 79.97 41.85 57.99
CA GLN A 556 81.07 40.89 57.87
C GLN A 556 80.60 39.42 57.89
N SER A 557 79.40 39.12 58.41
CA SER A 557 78.87 37.76 58.55
C SER A 557 77.50 37.54 57.89
N VAL A 558 76.96 38.55 57.20
CA VAL A 558 75.64 38.50 56.57
C VAL A 558 75.71 38.99 55.12
N ILE A 559 75.26 38.14 54.21
CA ILE A 559 75.09 38.46 52.78
C ILE A 559 73.59 38.49 52.46
N ASN A 560 73.16 39.51 51.73
CA ASN A 560 71.83 39.59 51.14
C ASN A 560 71.90 39.16 49.66
N VAL A 561 71.20 38.08 49.33
CA VAL A 561 71.01 37.63 47.95
C VAL A 561 69.60 38.03 47.52
N SER A 562 69.45 38.81 46.45
CA SER A 562 68.15 39.23 45.94
C SER A 562 68.01 39.00 44.43
N TRP A 563 66.81 38.63 43.98
CA TRP A 563 66.53 38.19 42.60
C TRP A 563 65.19 38.74 42.08
N THR A 564 64.99 38.67 40.77
CA THR A 564 63.70 38.97 40.13
C THR A 564 62.71 37.81 40.27
N VAL A 565 61.41 38.09 40.21
CA VAL A 565 60.38 37.04 40.32
C VAL A 565 60.41 36.16 39.07
N GLY A 566 60.70 34.88 39.23
CA GLY A 566 60.55 33.86 38.18
C GLY A 566 59.07 33.52 37.96
N THR A 567 58.61 33.51 36.70
CA THR A 567 57.21 33.17 36.39
C THR A 567 56.91 31.71 36.79
N GLY A 568 55.77 31.50 37.45
CA GLY A 568 55.37 30.19 37.97
C GLY A 568 56.06 29.75 39.27
N ALA A 569 56.98 30.55 39.82
CA ALA A 569 57.60 30.26 41.11
C ALA A 569 56.81 30.88 42.26
N GLN A 570 56.60 30.12 43.34
CA GLN A 570 55.90 30.54 44.56
C GLN A 570 56.84 30.68 45.76
N THR A 571 57.86 29.82 45.85
CA THR A 571 58.91 29.92 46.87
C THR A 571 60.29 29.76 46.26
N TYR A 572 61.30 30.27 46.94
CA TYR A 572 62.69 30.22 46.50
C TYR A 572 63.59 29.71 47.63
N VAL A 573 64.50 28.81 47.28
CA VAL A 573 65.59 28.36 48.16
C VAL A 573 66.90 28.88 47.60
N THR A 574 67.61 29.73 48.33
CA THR A 574 68.95 30.19 47.96
C THR A 574 70.00 29.57 48.88
N ALA A 575 71.14 29.19 48.31
CA ALA A 575 72.27 28.63 49.03
C ALA A 575 73.58 29.30 48.62
N LEU A 576 74.40 29.64 49.62
CA LEU A 576 75.79 30.04 49.45
C LEU A 576 76.67 28.83 49.75
N GLU A 577 77.40 28.36 48.75
CA GLU A 577 78.27 27.19 48.85
C GLU A 577 79.74 27.59 48.81
N SER A 578 80.51 27.16 49.80
CA SER A 578 81.97 27.34 49.83
C SER A 578 82.66 26.10 50.40
N HIS A 579 83.98 26.05 50.30
CA HIS A 579 84.79 25.02 50.96
C HIS A 579 84.74 25.10 52.51
N THR A 580 84.31 26.23 53.08
CA THR A 580 84.22 26.43 54.55
C THR A 580 82.86 26.05 55.14
N GLY A 581 81.88 25.76 54.29
CA GLY A 581 80.51 25.47 54.71
C GLY A 581 79.47 26.04 53.75
N GLN A 582 78.20 25.73 54.05
CA GLN A 582 77.04 26.15 53.27
C GLN A 582 76.04 26.90 54.15
N SER A 583 75.53 28.03 53.66
CA SER A 583 74.40 28.75 54.27
C SER A 583 73.20 28.65 53.34
N LYS A 584 72.02 28.34 53.86
CA LYS A 584 70.79 28.16 53.07
C LYS A 584 69.66 29.01 53.63
N CYS A 585 68.78 29.45 52.75
CA CYS A 585 67.56 30.13 53.11
C CYS A 585 66.41 29.73 52.19
N HIS A 586 65.23 29.49 52.78
CA HIS A 586 63.97 29.27 52.08
C HIS A 586 63.03 30.43 52.39
N THR A 587 62.48 31.07 51.35
CA THR A 587 61.68 32.29 51.50
C THR A 587 60.60 32.39 50.43
N HIS A 588 59.50 33.08 50.78
CA HIS A 588 58.50 33.57 49.82
C HIS A 588 58.89 34.91 49.19
N GLN A 589 59.84 35.61 49.81
CA GLN A 589 60.31 36.91 49.36
C GLN A 589 61.38 36.76 48.28
N ASN A 590 61.62 37.84 47.55
CA ASN A 590 62.55 37.92 46.42
C ASN A 590 64.01 38.15 46.89
N HIS A 591 64.26 38.06 48.18
CA HIS A 591 65.56 38.25 48.79
C HIS A 591 65.70 37.34 50.00
N CYS A 592 66.94 37.00 50.34
CA CYS A 592 67.24 36.41 51.61
C CYS A 592 68.59 36.83 52.20
N LEU A 593 68.56 37.07 53.51
CA LEU A 593 69.72 37.29 54.36
C LEU A 593 70.29 35.94 54.81
N LEU A 594 71.50 35.64 54.35
CA LEU A 594 72.26 34.47 54.76
C LEU A 594 73.31 34.90 55.78
N GLY A 595 73.17 34.41 57.01
CA GLY A 595 74.09 34.66 58.11
C GLY A 595 75.22 33.61 58.20
N CYS A 596 76.13 33.84 59.15
CA CYS A 596 77.28 32.96 59.44
C CYS A 596 78.26 32.78 58.27
N VAL A 597 78.37 33.80 57.41
CA VAL A 597 79.31 33.82 56.29
C VAL A 597 80.72 34.17 56.80
N THR A 598 81.74 33.49 56.28
CA THR A 598 83.15 33.78 56.56
C THR A 598 83.66 34.84 55.59
N CYS A 599 84.25 35.91 56.14
CA CYS A 599 84.85 36.98 55.35
C CYS A 599 86.12 36.51 54.62
N GLY A 600 86.36 37.04 53.42
CA GLY A 600 87.53 36.72 52.59
C GLY A 600 87.46 35.39 51.84
N ILE A 601 86.27 34.77 51.74
CA ILE A 601 86.02 33.51 51.02
C ILE A 601 85.14 33.75 49.78
N ASN A 602 85.35 32.94 48.73
CA ASN A 602 84.52 32.89 47.54
C ASN A 602 83.37 31.89 47.73
N TYR A 603 82.15 32.35 47.47
CA TYR A 603 80.91 31.59 47.55
C TYR A 603 80.31 31.40 46.16
N THR A 604 79.73 30.23 45.89
CA THR A 604 78.86 30.01 44.73
C THR A 604 77.41 30.22 45.16
N VAL A 605 76.63 30.94 44.36
CA VAL A 605 75.22 31.18 44.66
C VAL A 605 74.35 30.22 43.84
N ALA A 606 73.70 29.29 44.54
CA ALA A 606 72.64 28.46 43.96
C ALA A 606 71.28 29.03 44.34
N LEU A 607 70.37 29.13 43.37
CA LEU A 607 68.99 29.53 43.62
C LEU A 607 68.07 28.47 43.03
N LYS A 608 67.09 28.03 43.82
CA LYS A 608 66.11 27.02 43.42
C LYS A 608 64.72 27.63 43.51
N ALA A 609 64.01 27.68 42.39
CA ALA A 609 62.64 28.17 42.30
C ALA A 609 61.66 27.00 42.41
N ILE A 610 60.60 27.13 43.20
CA ILE A 610 59.64 26.06 43.51
C ILE A 610 58.23 26.56 43.18
N SER A 611 57.49 25.80 42.37
CA SER A 611 56.08 26.04 42.00
C SER A 611 55.09 25.69 43.12
N ALA A 612 53.81 25.97 42.90
CA ALA A 612 52.73 25.58 43.81
C ALA A 612 52.54 24.06 43.93
N THR A 613 52.81 23.30 42.87
CA THR A 613 52.71 21.83 42.88
C THR A 613 54.01 21.13 43.30
N GLY A 614 55.05 21.89 43.64
CA GLY A 614 56.33 21.36 44.11
C GLY A 614 57.33 21.03 43.00
N LEU A 615 57.05 21.35 41.73
CA LEU A 615 58.06 21.32 40.66
C LEU A 615 59.16 22.34 40.94
N THR A 616 60.42 21.94 40.74
CA THR A 616 61.58 22.76 41.08
C THR A 616 62.50 23.02 39.90
N ALA A 617 62.94 24.26 39.75
CA ALA A 617 63.98 24.66 38.79
C ALA A 617 65.25 25.09 39.53
N ASP A 618 66.36 24.41 39.25
CA ASP A 618 67.67 24.71 39.84
C ASP A 618 68.42 25.71 38.93
N CYS A 619 68.67 26.91 39.46
CA CYS A 619 69.27 28.05 38.76
C CYS A 619 70.66 28.33 39.36
N GLY A 620 71.72 28.08 38.58
CA GLY A 620 73.11 28.36 38.99
C GLY A 620 73.53 29.77 38.59
N TYR A 621 74.11 30.54 39.52
CA TYR A 621 74.63 31.88 39.27
C TYR A 621 76.12 31.99 39.67
N GLN A 622 76.77 33.07 39.22
CA GLN A 622 78.22 33.28 39.34
C GLN A 622 78.76 33.27 40.79
N SER A 623 80.06 33.05 40.91
CA SER A 623 80.79 33.12 42.18
C SER A 623 80.87 34.55 42.73
N TYR A 624 80.63 34.70 44.03
CA TYR A 624 80.72 35.95 44.78
C TYR A 624 81.86 35.90 45.79
N SER A 625 82.77 36.86 45.73
CA SER A 625 83.83 37.03 46.71
C SER A 625 83.35 37.91 47.86
N SER A 626 83.33 37.37 49.08
CA SER A 626 83.06 38.17 50.28
C SER A 626 84.20 39.15 50.58
N SER A 627 83.87 40.28 51.20
CA SER A 627 84.81 41.32 51.56
C SER A 627 85.90 40.82 52.51
N SER A 628 87.04 41.50 52.50
CA SER A 628 88.08 41.30 53.50
C SER A 628 87.55 41.51 54.93
N CYS A 629 88.11 40.77 55.88
CA CYS A 629 87.72 40.82 57.29
C CYS A 629 88.11 42.15 57.96
N CYS A 630 87.32 42.63 58.93
CA CYS A 630 87.73 43.78 59.74
C CYS A 630 88.87 43.39 60.71
N PRO A 631 89.85 44.29 60.94
CA PRO A 631 90.98 44.01 61.81
C PRO A 631 90.60 44.03 63.29
N LEU A 632 91.33 43.27 64.10
CA LEU A 632 91.09 43.13 65.53
C LEU A 632 92.08 43.96 66.35
N GLY A 633 91.80 44.16 67.66
CA GLY A 633 92.81 44.67 68.58
C GLY A 633 93.31 46.10 68.35
N VAL A 634 92.53 46.98 67.71
CA VAL A 634 92.88 48.41 67.52
C VAL A 634 93.23 49.08 68.86
N LYS A 635 94.39 49.75 68.93
CA LYS A 635 94.99 50.49 70.07
C LYS A 635 95.63 51.81 69.59
N LEU A 636 95.81 52.77 70.49
CA LEU A 636 96.47 54.06 70.22
C LEU A 636 97.73 54.22 71.08
N TYR A 637 98.79 54.78 70.51
CA TYR A 637 100.04 55.11 71.20
C TYR A 637 100.44 56.57 70.94
N ARG A 638 100.99 57.26 71.94
CA ARG A 638 101.44 58.67 71.81
C ARG A 638 102.80 58.76 71.11
N LEU A 639 102.96 59.74 70.22
CA LEU A 639 104.22 60.19 69.63
C LEU A 639 104.48 61.66 70.04
N VAL A 640 105.72 62.02 70.37
CA VAL A 640 106.11 63.39 70.80
C VAL A 640 106.68 64.18 69.60
N PRO A 641 106.33 65.47 69.37
CA PRO A 641 105.58 66.34 70.28
C PRO A 641 104.05 66.30 70.20
N ASN A 642 103.40 65.90 69.09
CA ASN A 642 101.92 65.93 68.95
C ASN A 642 101.37 64.86 67.97
N GLY A 643 101.88 63.63 67.99
CA GLY A 643 101.43 62.55 67.11
C GLY A 643 100.71 61.42 67.83
N ILE A 644 99.90 60.65 67.12
CA ILE A 644 99.30 59.40 67.60
C ILE A 644 99.54 58.29 66.58
N ARG A 645 100.01 57.14 67.06
CA ARG A 645 100.11 55.89 66.31
C ARG A 645 98.87 55.04 66.57
N ILE A 646 98.10 54.77 65.53
CA ILE A 646 97.00 53.81 65.54
C ILE A 646 97.58 52.46 65.17
N HIS A 647 97.47 51.45 66.04
CA HIS A 647 97.96 50.09 65.79
C HIS A 647 96.80 49.09 65.83
N TRP A 648 96.77 48.12 64.94
CA TRP A 648 95.79 47.03 64.92
C TRP A 648 96.45 45.68 64.67
N GLN A 649 95.70 44.61 64.84
CA GLN A 649 96.09 43.26 64.45
C GLN A 649 95.42 42.95 63.11
N ALA A 650 96.23 42.72 62.07
CA ALA A 650 95.71 42.36 60.76
C ALA A 650 94.88 41.07 60.85
N SER A 651 93.71 41.07 60.21
CA SER A 651 92.91 39.85 60.06
C SER A 651 93.53 38.91 59.03
N ARG A 652 93.14 37.63 59.03
CA ARG A 652 93.56 36.67 57.99
C ARG A 652 93.12 37.20 56.61
N GLY A 653 94.10 37.37 55.71
CA GLY A 653 93.92 37.98 54.39
C GLY A 653 94.75 39.27 54.26
N SER A 654 95.61 39.33 53.25
CA SER A 654 96.37 40.55 52.92
C SER A 654 95.40 41.59 52.39
N ALA A 655 95.04 42.56 53.23
CA ALA A 655 94.20 43.68 52.85
C ALA A 655 94.92 44.98 53.19
N ASN A 656 94.83 45.97 52.31
CA ASN A 656 95.25 47.32 52.65
C ASN A 656 94.23 47.89 53.63
N TYR A 657 94.70 48.45 54.74
CA TYR A 657 93.83 49.08 55.72
C TYR A 657 93.87 50.58 55.55
N SER A 658 92.78 51.26 55.87
CA SER A 658 92.75 52.71 56.05
C SER A 658 92.17 52.98 57.43
N THR A 659 92.76 53.95 58.11
CA THR A 659 92.32 54.38 59.44
C THR A 659 91.74 55.77 59.36
N ASP A 660 90.52 55.91 59.88
CA ASP A 660 89.82 57.18 59.97
C ASP A 660 89.64 57.54 61.45
N LEU A 661 90.15 58.70 61.82
CA LEU A 661 90.09 59.26 63.16
C LEU A 661 89.18 60.49 63.15
N TYR A 662 87.98 60.35 63.70
CA TYR A 662 86.99 61.42 63.76
C TYR A 662 87.14 62.19 65.08
N GLY A 663 87.51 63.46 65.03
CA GLY A 663 87.56 64.37 66.18
C GLY A 663 86.65 65.59 65.99
N SER A 664 86.54 66.43 67.02
CA SER A 664 85.70 67.63 66.99
C SER A 664 86.19 68.68 65.97
N LYS A 665 87.47 68.64 65.62
CA LYS A 665 88.12 69.57 64.66
C LYS A 665 88.29 69.02 63.24
N GLY A 666 87.83 67.81 62.97
CA GLY A 666 87.89 67.21 61.63
C GLY A 666 88.14 65.70 61.65
N ILE A 667 88.22 65.13 60.45
CA ILE A 667 88.54 63.72 60.24
C ILE A 667 89.98 63.63 59.76
N PHE A 668 90.80 62.91 60.52
CA PHE A 668 92.18 62.62 60.16
C PHE A 668 92.24 61.20 59.59
N THR A 669 92.63 61.07 58.33
CA THR A 669 92.75 59.78 57.68
C THR A 669 94.21 59.45 57.49
N CYS A 670 94.60 58.24 57.82
CA CYS A 670 95.95 57.78 57.51
C CYS A 670 95.93 56.34 57.01
N ALA A 671 96.80 56.07 56.03
CA ALA A 671 96.99 54.77 55.44
C ALA A 671 98.40 54.27 55.79
N PRO A 672 98.55 53.05 56.32
CA PRO A 672 99.84 52.42 56.50
C PRO A 672 100.51 52.17 55.14
N SER A 673 101.84 52.17 55.12
CA SER A 673 102.57 51.55 54.00
C SER A 673 102.22 50.05 53.94
N ALA A 674 102.19 49.48 52.74
CA ALA A 674 101.74 48.10 52.52
C ALA A 674 102.41 47.11 53.50
N GLY A 675 101.58 46.31 54.20
CA GLY A 675 102.03 45.31 55.18
C GLY A 675 102.24 45.83 56.61
N LEU A 676 102.16 47.13 56.86
CA LEU A 676 102.21 47.66 58.23
C LEU A 676 100.84 47.60 58.91
N SER A 677 100.85 47.21 60.19
CA SER A 677 99.66 47.14 61.05
C SER A 677 99.50 48.35 61.96
N PHE A 678 100.18 49.46 61.62
CA PHE A 678 100.05 50.73 62.31
C PHE A 678 100.17 51.90 61.34
N CYS A 679 99.62 53.04 61.75
CA CYS A 679 99.70 54.27 61.00
C CYS A 679 99.76 55.47 61.95
N ASP A 680 100.58 56.46 61.58
CA ASP A 680 100.90 57.62 62.42
C ASP A 680 100.20 58.87 61.87
N ILE A 681 99.58 59.62 62.77
CA ILE A 681 99.00 60.93 62.47
C ILE A 681 99.74 61.95 63.32
N THR A 682 100.41 62.89 62.67
CA THR A 682 101.13 63.99 63.30
C THR A 682 100.23 65.23 63.37
N GLU A 683 100.37 66.05 64.43
CA GLU A 683 99.61 67.30 64.66
C GLU A 683 98.16 67.14 65.15
N ILE A 684 97.92 66.18 66.06
CA ILE A 684 96.58 65.97 66.63
C ILE A 684 96.32 66.98 67.78
N PRO A 685 95.17 67.69 67.78
CA PRO A 685 94.82 68.60 68.85
C PRO A 685 94.62 67.87 70.19
N CYS A 686 95.29 68.41 71.21
CA CYS A 686 95.20 67.99 72.60
C CYS A 686 93.81 68.23 73.21
N GLY A 687 93.31 67.27 74.02
CA GLY A 687 92.12 67.44 74.86
C GLY A 687 90.79 67.02 74.24
N ASP A 688 90.80 66.30 73.12
CA ASP A 688 89.60 65.91 72.37
C ASP A 688 89.31 64.38 72.47
N VAL A 689 88.08 63.99 72.11
CA VAL A 689 87.62 62.60 72.04
C VAL A 689 87.56 62.16 70.59
N TYR A 690 88.36 61.15 70.23
CA TYR A 690 88.46 60.64 68.87
C TYR A 690 87.77 59.30 68.70
N THR A 691 86.98 59.16 67.63
CA THR A 691 86.47 57.87 67.16
C THR A 691 87.42 57.31 66.11
N VAL A 692 88.05 56.17 66.39
CA VAL A 692 88.93 55.44 65.48
C VAL A 692 88.12 54.36 64.77
N MET A 693 88.23 54.32 63.45
CA MET A 693 87.76 53.23 62.62
C MET A 693 88.91 52.72 61.75
N VAL A 694 89.18 51.42 61.81
CA VAL A 694 90.16 50.75 60.94
C VAL A 694 89.37 49.84 60.01
N SER A 695 89.38 50.16 58.72
CA SER A 695 88.64 49.41 57.69
C SER A 695 89.59 48.88 56.62
N PRO A 696 89.40 47.65 56.14
CA PRO A 696 90.04 47.22 54.91
C PRO A 696 89.52 48.05 53.73
N VAL A 697 90.40 48.29 52.77
CA VAL A 697 90.12 48.99 51.52
C VAL A 697 90.06 47.92 50.43
N ALA A 698 88.94 47.84 49.72
CA ALA A 698 88.81 46.96 48.56
C ALA A 698 89.75 47.44 47.43
N GLU A 699 90.06 46.57 46.46
CA GLU A 699 90.86 46.96 45.28
C GLU A 699 90.25 48.14 44.50
N THR A 700 88.94 48.36 44.65
CA THR A 700 88.19 49.48 44.08
C THR A 700 88.38 50.81 44.82
N GLY A 701 89.17 50.86 45.89
CA GLY A 701 89.42 52.05 46.72
C GLY A 701 88.30 52.38 47.72
N LEU A 702 87.20 51.62 47.72
CA LEU A 702 86.09 51.78 48.66
C LEU A 702 86.43 51.21 50.05
N LYS A 703 86.21 52.02 51.09
CA LYS A 703 86.39 51.63 52.49
C LYS A 703 85.15 50.89 53.00
N LEU A 704 85.36 49.76 53.70
CA LEU A 704 84.28 49.02 54.34
C LEU A 704 83.71 49.81 55.53
N THR A 705 82.42 50.16 55.48
CA THR A 705 81.77 51.07 56.44
C THR A 705 81.23 50.38 57.70
N PHE A 706 81.19 49.04 57.72
CA PHE A 706 80.64 48.25 58.83
C PHE A 706 81.67 47.74 59.84
N CYS A 707 82.94 48.15 59.74
CA CYS A 707 83.96 47.81 60.75
C CYS A 707 83.73 48.52 62.10
N PRO A 708 84.13 47.91 63.23
CA PRO A 708 83.83 48.45 64.56
C PRO A 708 84.52 49.80 64.80
N LYS A 709 83.72 50.80 65.20
CA LYS A 709 84.19 52.13 65.62
C LYS A 709 84.53 52.10 67.11
N LYS A 710 85.71 52.61 67.49
CA LYS A 710 86.15 52.69 68.90
C LYS A 710 86.42 54.14 69.31
N ILE A 711 86.01 54.53 70.51
CA ILE A 711 86.14 55.90 71.01
C ILE A 711 87.26 55.99 72.05
N TYR A 712 88.13 56.99 71.92
CA TYR A 712 89.29 57.21 72.78
C TYR A 712 89.41 58.69 73.18
N SER A 713 89.87 58.97 74.41
CA SER A 713 90.17 60.35 74.85
C SER A 713 91.66 60.61 74.88
N VAL A 714 92.08 61.81 74.48
CA VAL A 714 93.50 62.19 74.35
C VAL A 714 93.83 63.30 75.36
N THR A 715 94.51 62.96 76.47
CA THR A 715 94.89 63.89 77.57
C THR A 715 96.39 64.26 77.53
N CYS A 716 96.75 65.54 77.59
CA CYS A 716 98.13 65.97 77.24
C CYS A 716 99.17 65.98 78.37
N SER A 717 98.92 65.34 79.51
CA SER A 717 99.88 65.13 80.61
C SER A 717 100.02 63.65 80.97
N GLY A 718 101.16 63.02 80.62
CA GLY A 718 101.47 61.58 80.86
C GLY A 718 102.00 60.83 79.62
N SER A 719 102.78 59.76 79.83
CA SER A 719 103.40 58.92 78.77
C SER A 719 102.45 57.91 78.12
N THR A 720 101.20 57.82 78.58
CA THR A 720 100.13 57.03 77.97
C THR A 720 98.90 57.93 77.72
N LEU A 721 98.44 57.95 76.46
CA LEU A 721 97.20 58.62 76.09
C LEU A 721 96.01 57.66 76.28
N GLY A 722 95.18 57.91 77.29
CA GLY A 722 93.74 57.60 77.29
C GLY A 722 93.28 56.18 77.68
N MET A 723 92.40 56.11 78.70
CA MET A 723 91.45 55.01 78.90
C MET A 723 90.39 55.01 77.78
N VAL A 724 89.98 53.81 77.33
CA VAL A 724 88.81 53.63 76.47
C VAL A 724 87.56 54.01 77.26
N ILE A 725 86.92 55.13 76.92
CA ILE A 725 85.74 55.63 77.64
C ILE A 725 84.50 54.77 77.34
N TYR A 726 84.50 54.03 76.22
CA TYR A 726 83.37 53.20 75.86
C TYR A 726 83.82 51.86 75.24
N ARG A 727 83.70 50.78 76.01
CA ARG A 727 83.55 49.44 75.43
C ARG A 727 82.10 49.34 74.96
N GLY A 728 81.86 49.59 73.68
CA GLY A 728 80.60 49.26 73.05
C GLY A 728 80.20 47.85 73.48
N LYS A 729 79.04 47.74 74.12
CA LYS A 729 78.44 46.45 74.47
C LYS A 729 78.41 45.61 73.19
N ARG A 730 78.84 44.35 73.32
CA ARG A 730 78.43 43.29 72.39
C ARG A 730 76.90 43.33 72.37
N ASN A 731 76.32 43.77 71.27
CA ASN A 731 75.01 43.28 70.91
C ASN A 731 75.25 41.88 70.37
N ALA A 732 75.14 40.91 71.27
CA ALA A 732 74.71 39.59 70.89
C ALA A 732 73.26 39.74 70.43
N VAL A 733 73.03 39.53 69.14
CA VAL A 733 71.77 39.03 68.62
C VAL A 733 72.10 37.71 67.98
#